data_AF-D2QAT0-F1
#
_entry.id   AF-D2QAT0-F1
#
_cell.length_a   1.000
_cell.length_b   1.000
_cell.length_c   1.000
_cell.angle_alpha   90.00
_cell.angle_beta   90.00
_cell.angle_gamma   90.00
#
_symmetry.space_group_name_H-M   'P 1'
#
loop_
_entity.id
_entity.type
_entity.pdbx_description
1 polymer ?
#
loop_
_entity_poly.entity_id
_entity_poly.type
_entity_poly.pdbx_seq_one_letter_code
_entity_poly.pdbx_strand_id
1 'polypeptide(L)'
;MVDIDWLKDHVEVPEGLTYEQLAKDLVKVGLEEEEIHTSQLVGPIVVGYVVDATPEPQKNGKIINWCHVDVGDEYNETDENGNKVPRGIICGAPNMAAGEKVVVTLPGAVLPGDFKIEPRKTYGHISNGMCASERELGLGDNHDGIILLRKYGFTPEEYEALKPGDDAMHLLHLDEPLLEINITPDRGYAFSYRGVAREYHHSTGAAYVDPAVALNGKAPVTQGLPEGTKTDIEVIVEDNNPIHGVIGCDRYYARAVHGFDPASHTPNWMRRRLTRAGMRSISLAVDVTNYVMLDLGQPMHAYDLDKIEGPIVVRRAVEGETLTTLDGKKHDLSVEDLLITDSPNGEHGSRILGIAGVMGGLYGEVTAETKNILLESAHFDQVSIARSARRHKIPSEASRRFERGVDDQLQPAAAQMAAELMVKYGNGEPSEHPTDVNTVTPARTIHFKATEVARVAGLDTDVNTISGILTDIGCSVAGGGNGEFSVTAPSWRPDLNEPCDLVEEVARLVGYDEIPVTVPPAPVEGKVGLTAEQLRKRQIADELAEYGMVETLSYPFVGDEDYKYFAYDKDEIKKVSVEIANPLAGDRPFLRRAIMPTLAQTVQRNLRRGVENVSLYEIGHVYLWDPNAPAIPALPGAVRPTDEQLAALDAGLPDQPMHVAGILTGNAVDTGWLGERRAVDWSDAVEAVHRISDRIGAGLTLDQPKAEDVPAQWHPGRAARVMAGDAFVGMVGELHPHVNEALGLPAHSAAFELDLTALFATLSGKPVQAKPISTFPPVKQDLAFTVPNDVTAAALQQVIAEAAGDSLEDIKLFDVFTGDQLGEGVKSLAYAVTFRAPDKTLTSEDSEAIRKRIVDEASKLGAQLRA
;
A
#
# COMPACT_ATOMS: atom_id res chain seq x y z
N MET A 1 17.61 7.52 8.60
CA MET A 1 18.91 8.14 8.29
C MET A 1 19.91 7.82 9.40
N VAL A 2 21.04 7.22 9.04
CA VAL A 2 22.14 6.81 9.92
C VAL A 2 23.43 7.46 9.40
N ASP A 3 24.09 8.19 10.29
CA ASP A 3 25.39 8.82 10.11
C ASP A 3 26.43 8.05 10.93
N ILE A 4 27.50 7.59 10.29
CA ILE A 4 28.56 6.84 10.95
C ILE A 4 29.17 7.65 12.11
N ASP A 5 29.29 8.97 11.97
CA ASP A 5 29.88 9.80 13.01
C ASP A 5 29.00 9.95 14.25
N TRP A 6 27.68 9.82 14.09
CA TRP A 6 26.77 9.77 15.23
C TRP A 6 26.69 8.36 15.81
N LEU A 7 26.75 7.33 14.97
CA LEU A 7 26.78 5.94 15.41
C LEU A 7 27.96 5.64 16.36
N LYS A 8 29.13 6.24 16.10
CA LYS A 8 30.34 6.14 16.94
C LYS A 8 30.16 6.57 18.39
N ASP A 9 29.16 7.40 18.70
CA ASP A 9 28.89 7.82 20.07
C ASP A 9 28.29 6.68 20.91
N HIS A 10 27.74 5.64 20.26
CA HIS A 10 27.00 4.55 20.91
C HIS A 10 27.70 3.19 20.82
N VAL A 11 28.44 2.93 19.74
CA VAL A 11 29.08 1.64 19.46
C VAL A 11 30.47 1.83 18.86
N GLU A 12 31.38 0.90 19.16
CA GLU A 12 32.71 0.90 18.54
C GLU A 12 32.60 0.64 17.03
N VAL A 13 33.10 1.57 16.23
CA VAL A 13 33.11 1.46 14.77
C VAL A 13 34.56 1.34 14.28
N PRO A 14 34.90 0.34 13.44
CA PRO A 14 36.26 0.19 12.93
C PRO A 14 36.68 1.36 12.05
N GLU A 15 37.97 1.71 12.09
CA GLU A 15 38.55 2.75 11.24
C GLU A 15 38.41 2.35 9.76
N GLY A 16 37.81 3.24 8.96
CA GLY A 16 37.56 2.99 7.54
C GLY A 16 36.27 2.23 7.20
N LEU A 17 35.32 2.07 8.14
CA LEU A 17 33.97 1.57 7.83
C LEU A 17 33.32 2.42 6.73
N THR A 18 32.89 1.78 5.64
CA THR A 18 32.12 2.44 4.58
C THR A 18 30.62 2.28 4.79
N TYR A 19 29.82 3.17 4.21
CA TYR A 19 28.36 3.10 4.28
C TYR A 19 27.79 1.83 3.62
N GLU A 20 28.43 1.31 2.58
CA GLU A 20 28.04 0.03 1.96
C GLU A 20 28.31 -1.17 2.88
N GLN A 21 29.38 -1.11 3.67
CA GLN A 21 29.66 -2.16 4.65
C GLN A 21 28.70 -2.06 5.84
N LEU A 22 28.43 -0.85 6.33
CA LEU A 22 27.40 -0.61 7.35
C LEU A 22 26.04 -1.16 6.91
N ALA A 23 25.61 -0.85 5.69
CA ALA A 23 24.36 -1.35 5.12
C ALA A 23 24.31 -2.89 5.13
N LYS A 24 25.38 -3.56 4.68
CA LYS A 24 25.46 -5.03 4.69
C LYS A 24 25.35 -5.63 6.08
N ASP A 25 26.01 -5.02 7.07
CA ASP A 25 25.98 -5.52 8.44
C ASP A 25 24.59 -5.32 9.05
N LEU A 26 23.94 -4.17 8.84
CA LEU A 26 22.56 -3.94 9.27
C LEU A 26 21.53 -4.87 8.57
N VAL A 27 21.72 -5.17 7.28
CA VAL A 27 20.83 -6.09 6.53
C VAL A 27 20.88 -7.52 7.08
N LYS A 28 22.06 -8.01 7.50
CA LYS A 28 22.18 -9.35 8.11
C LYS A 28 21.28 -9.53 9.32
N VAL A 29 21.07 -8.43 10.05
CA VAL A 29 20.24 -8.39 11.26
C VAL A 29 18.84 -7.82 10.98
N GLY A 30 18.42 -7.76 9.72
CA GLY A 30 17.04 -7.43 9.34
C GLY A 30 16.70 -5.94 9.25
N LEU A 31 17.70 -5.05 9.26
CA LEU A 31 17.52 -3.63 8.98
C LEU A 31 17.90 -3.34 7.52
N GLU A 32 16.90 -3.23 6.66
CA GLU A 32 17.06 -3.07 5.21
C GLU A 32 17.58 -1.66 4.85
N GLU A 33 18.51 -1.59 3.91
CA GLU A 33 18.96 -0.33 3.31
C GLU A 33 17.98 0.10 2.21
N GLU A 34 17.53 1.36 2.25
CA GLU A 34 16.73 1.94 1.16
C GLU A 34 17.60 2.67 0.15
N GLU A 35 18.49 3.54 0.64
CA GLU A 35 19.39 4.33 -0.20
C GLU A 35 20.59 4.85 0.60
N ILE A 36 21.76 4.92 -0.05
CA ILE A 36 22.92 5.69 0.42
C ILE A 36 22.92 7.07 -0.26
N HIS A 37 22.55 8.08 0.52
CA HIS A 37 22.50 9.47 0.06
C HIS A 37 23.91 10.04 -0.03
N THR A 38 24.27 10.61 -1.18
CA THR A 38 25.55 11.29 -1.40
C THR A 38 25.33 12.72 -1.85
N SER A 39 26.32 13.58 -1.63
CA SER A 39 26.24 14.99 -2.00
C SER A 39 26.06 15.16 -3.50
N GLN A 40 25.08 15.98 -3.90
CA GLN A 40 24.98 16.49 -5.26
C GLN A 40 25.88 17.72 -5.50
N LEU A 41 26.51 18.22 -4.44
CA LEU A 41 27.37 19.40 -4.48
C LEU A 41 28.77 19.03 -4.96
N VAL A 42 29.31 19.86 -5.84
CA VAL A 42 30.71 19.77 -6.25
C VAL A 42 31.38 21.12 -5.97
N GLY A 43 32.54 21.09 -5.32
CA GLY A 43 33.31 22.27 -4.94
C GLY A 43 33.91 23.05 -6.12
N PRO A 44 34.44 24.27 -5.87
CA PRO A 44 34.79 24.79 -4.54
C PRO A 44 33.67 25.58 -3.85
N ILE A 45 33.30 25.17 -2.63
CA ILE A 45 32.37 25.87 -1.73
C ILE A 45 33.11 26.15 -0.42
N VAL A 46 33.29 27.42 -0.07
CA VAL A 46 34.22 27.85 0.99
C VAL A 46 33.62 28.89 1.92
N VAL A 47 34.24 29.08 3.07
CA VAL A 47 33.95 30.19 3.97
C VAL A 47 34.45 31.50 3.35
N GLY A 48 33.58 32.51 3.30
CA GLY A 48 33.93 33.86 2.85
C GLY A 48 33.70 34.89 3.95
N TYR A 49 34.53 35.94 4.00
CA TYR A 49 34.38 37.09 4.88
C TYR A 49 33.99 38.33 4.08
N VAL A 50 32.85 38.92 4.40
CA VAL A 50 32.32 40.10 3.69
C VAL A 50 33.06 41.34 4.16
N VAL A 51 33.97 41.85 3.34
CA VAL A 51 34.80 43.04 3.63
C VAL A 51 33.94 44.30 3.56
N ASP A 52 33.16 44.44 2.49
CA ASP A 52 32.16 45.48 2.33
C ASP A 52 30.94 44.97 1.55
N ALA A 53 29.80 45.62 1.78
CA ALA A 53 28.53 45.36 1.10
C ALA A 53 27.86 46.71 0.79
N THR A 54 27.85 47.10 -0.49
CA THR A 54 27.30 48.38 -0.95
C THR A 54 25.89 48.16 -1.52
N PRO A 55 24.83 48.74 -0.90
CA PRO A 55 23.46 48.57 -1.38
C PRO A 55 23.19 49.43 -2.63
N GLU A 56 22.75 48.79 -3.70
CA GLU A 56 22.38 49.42 -4.97
C GLU A 56 20.89 49.18 -5.28
N PRO A 57 20.03 50.20 -5.12
CA PRO A 57 18.61 50.11 -5.48
C PRO A 57 18.41 49.90 -6.98
N GLN A 58 17.70 48.85 -7.36
CA GLN A 58 17.41 48.54 -8.76
C GLN A 58 16.05 49.10 -9.20
N LYS A 59 15.89 49.30 -10.51
CA LYS A 59 14.66 49.87 -11.11
C LYS A 59 13.37 49.07 -10.83
N ASN A 60 13.51 47.80 -10.44
CA ASN A 60 12.42 46.90 -10.06
C ASN A 60 12.03 46.98 -8.56
N GLY A 61 12.63 47.91 -7.79
CA GLY A 61 12.35 48.10 -6.37
C GLY A 61 13.11 47.18 -5.42
N LYS A 62 13.91 46.23 -5.93
CA LYS A 62 14.78 45.37 -5.11
C LYS A 62 16.12 46.08 -4.83
N ILE A 63 16.62 45.94 -3.61
CA ILE A 63 17.98 46.38 -3.24
C ILE A 63 18.91 45.19 -3.43
N ILE A 64 19.97 45.37 -4.23
CA ILE A 64 21.01 44.36 -4.45
C ILE A 64 22.30 44.88 -3.86
N ASN A 65 23.06 44.05 -3.16
CA ASN A 65 24.35 44.41 -2.60
C ASN A 65 25.49 44.01 -3.53
N TRP A 66 26.34 44.98 -3.89
CA TRP A 66 27.65 44.71 -4.46
C TRP A 66 28.64 44.51 -3.32
N CYS A 67 29.20 43.31 -3.21
CA CYS A 67 30.00 42.89 -2.06
C CYS A 67 31.42 42.54 -2.50
N HIS A 68 32.41 42.88 -1.67
CA HIS A 68 33.75 42.32 -1.78
C HIS A 68 33.92 41.28 -0.69
N VAL A 69 34.10 40.02 -1.09
CA VAL A 69 34.16 38.87 -0.20
C VAL A 69 35.54 38.24 -0.28
N ASP A 70 36.26 38.27 0.84
CA ASP A 70 37.52 37.57 1.01
C ASP A 70 37.21 36.07 1.13
N VAL A 71 37.77 35.26 0.25
CA VAL A 71 37.61 33.80 0.20
C VAL A 71 38.96 33.07 0.40
N GLY A 72 39.94 33.76 1.00
CA GLY A 72 41.27 33.23 1.27
C GLY A 72 42.24 33.37 0.09
N ASP A 73 43.55 33.40 0.38
CA ASP A 73 44.60 33.66 -0.63
C ASP A 73 44.60 32.68 -1.82
N GLU A 74 44.18 31.43 -1.58
CA GLU A 74 44.05 30.42 -2.63
C GLU A 74 42.98 30.82 -3.66
N TYR A 75 41.81 31.22 -3.17
CA TYR A 75 40.65 31.48 -4.02
C TYR A 75 40.45 32.94 -4.38
N ASN A 76 41.09 33.89 -3.69
CA ASN A 76 41.00 35.32 -3.98
C ASN A 76 41.50 35.67 -5.38
N GLU A 77 40.95 36.75 -5.94
CA GLU A 77 41.39 37.28 -7.23
C GLU A 77 42.79 37.86 -7.14
N THR A 78 43.49 37.90 -8.26
CA THR A 78 44.83 38.50 -8.34
C THR A 78 44.71 39.80 -9.14
N ASP A 79 45.05 40.92 -8.51
CA ASP A 79 45.02 42.22 -9.16
C ASP A 79 46.14 42.37 -10.20
N GLU A 80 46.13 43.48 -10.94
CA GLU A 80 47.13 43.79 -11.98
C GLU A 80 48.58 43.90 -11.44
N ASN A 81 48.73 44.03 -10.11
CA ASN A 81 50.01 44.12 -9.41
C ASN A 81 50.45 42.79 -8.77
N GLY A 82 49.68 41.72 -8.93
CA GLY A 82 49.97 40.39 -8.37
C GLY A 82 49.52 40.19 -6.92
N ASN A 83 48.77 41.13 -6.33
CA ASN A 83 48.24 41.00 -4.97
C ASN A 83 46.93 40.22 -4.96
N LYS A 84 46.71 39.44 -3.89
CA LYS A 84 45.44 38.77 -3.64
C LYS A 84 44.41 39.78 -3.12
N VAL A 85 43.28 39.87 -3.81
CA VAL A 85 42.18 40.79 -3.49
C VAL A 85 40.85 40.04 -3.37
N PRO A 86 39.95 40.49 -2.47
CA PRO A 86 38.62 39.92 -2.31
C PRO A 86 37.85 39.85 -3.64
N ARG A 87 37.00 38.83 -3.79
CA ARG A 87 36.16 38.66 -4.98
C ARG A 87 34.96 39.59 -4.96
N GLY A 88 34.64 40.13 -6.12
CA GLY A 88 33.37 40.84 -6.32
C GLY A 88 32.20 39.88 -6.47
N ILE A 89 31.23 39.94 -5.55
CA ILE A 89 30.04 39.08 -5.54
C ILE A 89 28.78 39.92 -5.39
N ILE A 90 27.80 39.65 -6.24
CA ILE A 90 26.47 40.25 -6.14
C ILE A 90 25.59 39.38 -5.25
N CYS A 91 24.97 39.97 -4.23
CA CYS A 91 24.01 39.29 -3.38
C CYS A 91 22.73 40.11 -3.18
N GLY A 92 21.58 39.48 -3.42
CA GLY A 92 20.26 40.10 -3.19
C GLY A 92 19.64 39.80 -1.84
N ALA A 93 20.34 39.07 -0.96
CA ALA A 93 19.78 38.65 0.32
C ALA A 93 19.68 39.82 1.30
N PRO A 94 18.56 39.95 2.03
CA PRO A 94 18.31 41.09 2.93
C PRO A 94 19.20 41.06 4.18
N ASN A 95 19.76 39.90 4.52
CA ASN A 95 20.62 39.68 5.69
C ASN A 95 22.13 39.81 5.37
N MET A 96 22.49 40.27 4.16
CA MET A 96 23.88 40.52 3.77
C MET A 96 24.41 41.82 4.42
N ALA A 97 25.56 41.75 5.09
CA ALA A 97 26.22 42.88 5.72
C ALA A 97 27.75 42.71 5.75
N ALA A 98 28.49 43.82 5.87
CA ALA A 98 29.93 43.80 6.09
C ALA A 98 30.27 43.26 7.49
N GLY A 99 31.39 42.54 7.61
CA GLY A 99 31.85 41.91 8.86
C GLY A 99 31.28 40.51 9.11
N GLU A 100 30.51 39.95 8.19
CA GLU A 100 29.92 38.62 8.29
C GLU A 100 30.80 37.54 7.67
N LYS A 101 30.87 36.36 8.31
CA LYS A 101 31.37 35.13 7.66
C LYS A 101 30.20 34.34 7.08
N VAL A 102 30.27 34.03 5.79
CA VAL A 102 29.20 33.45 4.97
C VAL A 102 29.72 32.24 4.20
N VAL A 103 28.81 31.44 3.63
CA VAL A 103 29.17 30.34 2.71
C VAL A 103 29.16 30.85 1.28
N VAL A 104 30.25 30.65 0.55
CA VAL A 104 30.44 31.13 -0.83
C VAL A 104 30.66 29.95 -1.77
N THR A 105 29.82 29.86 -2.79
CA THR A 105 29.99 28.93 -3.91
C THR A 105 30.75 29.66 -5.02
N LEU A 106 31.93 29.16 -5.36
CA LEU A 106 32.85 29.81 -6.30
C LEU A 106 32.69 29.26 -7.72
N PRO A 107 33.18 29.98 -8.75
CA PRO A 107 33.27 29.44 -10.10
C PRO A 107 33.88 28.04 -10.17
N GLY A 108 33.18 27.13 -10.85
CA GLY A 108 33.53 25.70 -10.89
C GLY A 108 32.69 24.83 -9.96
N ALA A 109 32.02 25.41 -8.96
CA ALA A 109 31.08 24.69 -8.12
C ALA A 109 29.81 24.29 -8.90
N VAL A 110 29.22 23.17 -8.53
CA VAL A 110 27.94 22.68 -9.07
C VAL A 110 26.96 22.47 -7.91
N LEU A 111 25.80 23.12 -8.01
CA LEU A 111 24.73 23.05 -7.01
C LEU A 111 23.63 22.07 -7.45
N PRO A 112 22.70 21.68 -6.54
CA PRO A 112 21.65 20.72 -6.86
C PRO A 112 20.84 21.15 -8.07
N GLY A 113 20.52 20.20 -8.95
CA GLY A 113 19.88 20.46 -10.24
C GLY A 113 20.85 20.84 -11.38
N ASP A 114 22.14 20.47 -11.28
CA ASP A 114 23.20 20.75 -12.27
C ASP A 114 23.43 22.25 -12.51
N PHE A 115 23.28 23.05 -11.46
CA PHE A 115 23.46 24.50 -11.54
C PHE A 115 24.94 24.87 -11.36
N LYS A 116 25.61 25.15 -12.47
CA LYS A 116 27.04 25.50 -12.50
C LYS A 116 27.26 26.97 -12.15
N ILE A 117 28.20 27.23 -11.24
CA ILE A 117 28.62 28.58 -10.89
C ILE A 117 29.69 29.03 -11.87
N GLU A 118 29.42 30.14 -12.57
CA GLU A 118 30.33 30.78 -13.51
C GLU A 118 30.35 32.31 -13.29
N PRO A 119 31.47 32.98 -13.60
CA PRO A 119 31.54 34.44 -13.66
C PRO A 119 30.47 35.00 -14.58
N ARG A 120 29.59 35.85 -14.06
CA ARG A 120 28.55 36.50 -14.87
C ARG A 120 28.47 37.99 -14.61
N LYS A 121 28.25 38.75 -15.69
CA LYS A 121 27.95 40.18 -15.58
C LYS A 121 26.48 40.36 -15.22
N THR A 122 26.20 40.98 -14.09
CA THR A 122 24.83 41.23 -13.63
C THR A 122 24.79 42.58 -12.92
N TYR A 123 23.70 43.34 -13.05
CA TYR A 123 23.52 44.65 -12.41
C TYR A 123 24.69 45.65 -12.53
N GLY A 124 25.50 45.56 -13.61
CA GLY A 124 26.61 46.47 -13.87
C GLY A 124 27.99 45.95 -13.44
N HIS A 125 28.05 44.93 -12.58
CA HIS A 125 29.28 44.34 -12.07
C HIS A 125 29.49 42.90 -12.56
N ILE A 126 30.69 42.35 -12.43
CA ILE A 126 30.98 40.93 -12.70
C ILE A 126 30.93 40.20 -11.36
N SER A 127 29.98 39.29 -11.17
CA SER A 127 29.86 38.47 -9.97
C SER A 127 30.66 37.18 -10.15
N ASN A 128 31.75 37.04 -9.39
CA ASN A 128 32.67 35.91 -9.44
C ASN A 128 32.41 34.92 -8.30
N GLY A 129 31.18 34.41 -8.27
CA GLY A 129 30.68 33.52 -7.22
C GLY A 129 29.29 33.93 -6.74
N MET A 130 28.81 33.23 -5.72
CA MET A 130 27.50 33.43 -5.10
C MET A 130 27.55 33.09 -3.61
N CYS A 131 26.96 33.90 -2.76
CA CYS A 131 26.77 33.56 -1.34
C CYS A 131 25.53 32.67 -1.22
N ALA A 132 25.66 31.52 -0.58
CA ALA A 132 24.63 30.48 -0.61
C ALA A 132 23.66 30.55 0.58
N SER A 133 22.40 30.24 0.30
CA SER A 133 21.33 29.94 1.26
C SER A 133 21.26 28.44 1.56
N GLU A 134 20.50 28.06 2.60
CA GLU A 134 20.28 26.64 2.93
C GLU A 134 19.65 25.87 1.77
N ARG A 135 18.68 26.49 1.09
CA ARG A 135 18.00 25.89 -0.06
C ARG A 135 18.93 25.63 -1.24
N GLU A 136 19.83 26.56 -1.52
CA GLU A 136 20.78 26.42 -2.62
C GLU A 136 21.82 25.31 -2.37
N LEU A 137 22.12 25.02 -1.10
CA LEU A 137 23.00 23.90 -0.72
C LEU A 137 22.23 22.59 -0.44
N GLY A 138 20.91 22.57 -0.54
CA GLY A 138 20.10 21.40 -0.21
C GLY A 138 20.03 21.08 1.28
N LEU A 139 20.33 22.04 2.17
CA LEU A 139 20.29 21.89 3.63
C LEU A 139 18.89 22.12 4.23
N GLY A 140 17.97 22.75 3.49
CA GLY A 140 16.60 23.01 3.94
C GLY A 140 15.85 23.98 3.04
N ASP A 141 14.56 24.24 3.31
CA ASP A 141 13.70 25.07 2.43
C ASP A 141 13.86 26.59 2.60
N ASN A 142 14.67 27.03 3.56
CA ASN A 142 14.83 28.45 3.87
C ASN A 142 15.57 29.18 2.74
N HIS A 143 14.94 30.24 2.22
CA HIS A 143 15.48 31.12 1.18
C HIS A 143 15.30 32.61 1.53
N ASP A 144 14.96 32.92 2.79
CA ASP A 144 14.77 34.30 3.27
C ASP A 144 16.10 35.07 3.35
N GLY A 145 17.23 34.36 3.29
CA GLY A 145 18.57 34.93 3.29
C GLY A 145 19.68 33.90 3.08
N ILE A 146 20.93 34.38 3.08
CA ILE A 146 22.13 33.52 3.00
C ILE A 146 22.48 32.92 4.37
N ILE A 147 23.32 31.88 4.36
CA ILE A 147 23.88 31.27 5.57
C ILE A 147 24.85 32.27 6.22
N LEU A 148 24.50 32.71 7.43
CA LEU A 148 25.39 33.47 8.30
C LEU A 148 26.00 32.51 9.32
N LEU A 149 27.30 32.25 9.25
CA LEU A 149 27.96 31.25 10.08
C LEU A 149 27.84 31.60 11.58
N ARG A 150 27.84 32.88 11.95
CA ARG A 150 27.62 33.31 13.34
C ARG A 150 26.28 32.86 13.94
N LYS A 151 25.27 32.60 13.09
CA LYS A 151 23.93 32.15 13.50
C LYS A 151 23.75 30.63 13.31
N TYR A 152 24.82 29.93 12.96
CA TYR A 152 24.78 28.52 12.59
C TYR A 152 25.27 27.58 13.72
N GLY A 153 25.20 28.05 14.96
CA GLY A 153 25.49 27.25 16.15
C GLY A 153 26.97 27.10 16.51
N PHE A 154 27.86 27.87 15.88
CA PHE A 154 29.26 27.95 16.28
C PHE A 154 29.40 28.78 17.55
N THR A 155 30.28 28.35 18.46
CA THR A 155 30.70 29.16 19.60
C THR A 155 31.44 30.42 19.11
N PRO A 156 31.49 31.50 19.89
CA PRO A 156 32.26 32.69 19.52
C PRO A 156 33.72 32.36 19.17
N GLU A 157 34.35 31.46 19.91
CA GLU A 157 35.72 31.02 19.66
C GLU A 157 35.87 30.26 18.35
N GLU A 158 34.96 29.33 18.05
CA GLU A 158 34.94 28.59 16.78
C GLU A 158 34.69 29.54 15.61
N TYR A 159 33.70 30.42 15.74
CA TYR A 159 33.37 31.40 14.72
C TYR A 159 34.56 32.30 14.41
N GLU A 160 35.28 32.80 15.42
CA GLU A 160 36.48 33.61 15.22
C GLU A 160 37.63 32.81 14.57
N ALA A 161 37.76 31.52 14.90
CA ALA A 161 38.78 30.65 14.33
C ALA A 161 38.59 30.35 12.83
N LEU A 162 37.35 30.41 12.32
CA LEU A 162 37.06 30.21 10.88
C LEU A 162 37.78 31.23 10.02
N LYS A 163 38.52 30.76 9.02
CA LYS A 163 39.28 31.60 8.10
C LYS A 163 38.60 31.67 6.73
N PRO A 164 38.71 32.80 6.02
CA PRO A 164 38.39 32.86 4.61
C PRO A 164 39.11 31.76 3.82
N GLY A 165 38.36 30.99 3.04
CA GLY A 165 38.88 29.86 2.24
C GLY A 165 38.80 28.50 2.91
N ASP A 166 38.40 28.40 4.19
CA ASP A 166 38.12 27.10 4.82
C ASP A 166 37.03 26.35 4.05
N ASP A 167 37.15 25.01 3.96
CA ASP A 167 36.22 24.17 3.24
C ASP A 167 34.85 24.13 3.94
N ALA A 168 33.85 24.76 3.32
CA ALA A 168 32.50 24.82 3.87
C ALA A 168 31.72 23.51 3.64
N MET A 169 32.12 22.67 2.68
CA MET A 169 31.51 21.36 2.49
C MET A 169 31.80 20.48 3.70
N HIS A 170 33.09 20.35 4.05
CA HIS A 170 33.51 19.59 5.21
C HIS A 170 32.95 20.18 6.52
N LEU A 171 33.01 21.52 6.68
CA LEU A 171 32.49 22.20 7.87
C LEU A 171 31.00 21.89 8.14
N LEU A 172 30.20 21.78 7.08
CA LEU A 172 28.76 21.53 7.15
C LEU A 172 28.41 20.04 6.98
N HIS A 173 29.39 19.14 6.85
CA HIS A 173 29.24 17.72 6.51
C HIS A 173 28.35 17.50 5.27
N LEU A 174 28.58 18.32 4.26
CA LEU A 174 27.93 18.22 2.96
C LEU A 174 28.60 17.19 2.06
N ASP A 175 29.83 16.80 2.35
CA ASP A 175 30.66 15.81 1.64
C ASP A 175 30.50 14.38 2.19
N GLU A 176 29.90 14.23 3.37
CA GLU A 176 29.72 12.94 4.03
C GLU A 176 28.39 12.27 3.64
N PRO A 177 28.40 11.00 3.17
CA PRO A 177 27.18 10.25 2.86
C PRO A 177 26.26 10.03 4.07
N LEU A 178 25.05 9.54 3.82
CA LEU A 178 24.07 9.11 4.83
C LEU A 178 23.41 7.82 4.40
N LEU A 179 23.18 6.90 5.34
CA LEU A 179 22.46 5.67 5.09
C LEU A 179 20.97 5.81 5.47
N GLU A 180 20.07 5.60 4.54
CA GLU A 180 18.65 5.43 4.82
C GLU A 180 18.34 3.96 5.05
N ILE A 181 17.65 3.67 6.16
CA ILE A 181 17.22 2.31 6.50
C ILE A 181 15.71 2.27 6.64
N ASN A 182 15.12 1.17 6.16
CA ASN A 182 13.73 0.85 6.41
C ASN A 182 13.61 0.07 7.71
N ILE A 183 12.74 0.54 8.59
CA ILE A 183 12.49 -0.13 9.87
C ILE A 183 11.09 -0.73 9.79
N THR A 184 11.00 -2.03 10.04
CA THR A 184 9.72 -2.74 10.08
C THR A 184 8.92 -2.36 11.35
N PRO A 185 7.59 -2.50 11.35
CA PRO A 185 6.76 -2.04 12.48
C PRO A 185 7.02 -2.73 13.83
N ASP A 186 7.54 -3.96 13.82
CA ASP A 186 7.92 -4.74 15.00
C ASP A 186 9.19 -4.22 15.70
N ARG A 187 10.06 -3.49 14.99
CA ARG A 187 11.35 -3.00 15.50
C ARG A 187 11.29 -1.53 15.88
N GLY A 188 10.27 -1.13 16.65
CA GLY A 188 10.08 0.26 17.11
C GLY A 188 11.32 0.86 17.77
N TYR A 189 12.06 0.07 18.57
CA TYR A 189 13.30 0.49 19.23
C TYR A 189 14.41 0.95 18.26
N ALA A 190 14.41 0.45 17.03
CA ALA A 190 15.39 0.82 16.00
C ALA A 190 15.10 2.19 15.36
N PHE A 191 14.01 2.89 15.72
CA PHE A 191 13.79 4.32 15.37
C PHE A 191 14.70 5.28 16.17
N SER A 192 15.91 4.83 16.50
CA SER A 192 16.88 5.58 17.28
C SER A 192 18.30 5.12 17.03
N TYR A 193 19.28 5.98 17.27
CA TYR A 193 20.70 5.58 17.26
C TYR A 193 20.99 4.55 18.35
N ARG A 194 20.37 4.65 19.53
CA ARG A 194 20.44 3.63 20.59
C ARG A 194 20.08 2.23 20.08
N GLY A 195 18.98 2.11 19.33
CA GLY A 195 18.51 0.84 18.78
C GLY A 195 19.35 0.34 17.61
N VAL A 196 19.69 1.22 16.66
CA VAL A 196 20.53 0.87 15.50
C VAL A 196 21.94 0.46 15.94
N ALA A 197 22.54 1.16 16.89
CA ALA A 197 23.85 0.81 17.46
C ALA A 197 23.84 -0.56 18.13
N ARG A 198 22.75 -0.91 18.81
CA ARG A 198 22.57 -2.23 19.40
C ARG A 198 22.46 -3.32 18.33
N GLU A 199 21.70 -3.10 17.27
CA GLU A 199 21.63 -4.07 16.16
C GLU A 199 22.96 -4.19 15.41
N TYR A 200 23.70 -3.09 15.24
CA TYR A 200 25.05 -3.14 14.69
C TYR A 200 26.00 -3.96 15.57
N HIS A 201 25.88 -3.85 16.90
CA HIS A 201 26.58 -4.72 17.84
C HIS A 201 26.21 -6.19 17.64
N HIS A 202 24.91 -6.53 17.56
CA HIS A 202 24.50 -7.91 17.32
C HIS A 202 25.04 -8.47 15.99
N SER A 203 25.14 -7.63 14.95
CA SER A 203 25.67 -8.07 13.66
C SER A 203 27.19 -8.29 13.64
N THR A 204 27.95 -7.49 14.39
CA THR A 204 29.42 -7.37 14.21
C THR A 204 30.22 -7.82 15.43
N GLY A 205 29.59 -7.92 16.60
CA GLY A 205 30.25 -8.11 17.89
C GLY A 205 30.97 -6.88 18.43
N ALA A 206 30.79 -5.70 17.81
CA ALA A 206 31.40 -4.44 18.25
C ALA A 206 30.95 -4.04 19.67
N ALA A 207 31.82 -3.50 20.53
CA ALA A 207 31.41 -3.17 21.89
C ALA A 207 30.34 -2.06 21.92
N TYR A 208 29.24 -2.33 22.62
CA TYR A 208 28.12 -1.41 22.80
C TYR A 208 27.87 -1.15 24.28
N VAL A 209 27.59 0.11 24.62
CA VAL A 209 27.19 0.52 25.96
C VAL A 209 25.90 1.31 25.85
N ASP A 210 24.84 0.84 26.53
CA ASP A 210 23.55 1.52 26.50
C ASP A 210 23.60 2.84 27.30
N PRO A 211 23.47 4.01 26.65
CA PRO A 211 23.52 5.31 27.32
C PRO A 211 22.37 5.51 28.33
N ALA A 212 21.22 4.84 28.12
CA ALA A 212 20.06 4.99 28.99
C ALA A 212 20.34 4.50 30.42
N VAL A 213 21.23 3.53 30.61
CA VAL A 213 21.60 3.02 31.93
C VAL A 213 22.30 4.09 32.77
N ALA A 214 23.29 4.77 32.18
CA ALA A 214 24.03 5.83 32.87
C ALA A 214 23.15 7.07 33.12
N LEU A 215 22.27 7.42 32.18
CA LEU A 215 21.33 8.52 32.33
C LEU A 215 20.29 8.26 33.42
N ASN A 216 19.71 7.05 33.47
CA ASN A 216 18.78 6.66 34.54
C ASN A 216 19.43 6.73 35.93
N GLY A 217 20.71 6.35 36.04
CA GLY A 217 21.44 6.46 37.31
C GLY A 217 21.65 7.90 37.82
N LYS A 218 21.49 8.91 36.96
CA LYS A 218 21.58 10.34 37.31
C LYS A 218 20.22 11.01 37.48
N ALA A 219 19.14 10.40 36.99
CA ALA A 219 17.81 10.98 37.10
C ALA A 219 17.38 11.12 38.57
N PRO A 220 16.64 12.18 38.95
CA PRO A 220 16.17 12.35 40.31
C PRO A 220 15.29 11.18 40.77
N VAL A 221 15.43 10.82 42.05
CA VAL A 221 14.64 9.75 42.67
C VAL A 221 13.23 10.27 42.99
N THR A 222 12.22 9.63 42.42
CA THR A 222 10.80 10.00 42.60
C THR A 222 10.07 9.13 43.62
N GLN A 223 10.60 7.95 43.95
CA GLN A 223 9.99 7.01 44.90
C GLN A 223 10.54 7.19 46.33
N GLY A 224 9.67 7.02 47.34
CA GLY A 224 10.06 7.06 48.75
C GLY A 224 10.36 8.47 49.29
N LEU A 225 9.88 9.52 48.61
CA LEU A 225 9.98 10.90 49.06
C LEU A 225 9.17 11.15 50.34
N PRO A 226 9.58 12.10 51.21
CA PRO A 226 8.80 12.48 52.38
C PRO A 226 7.38 12.94 52.02
N GLU A 227 6.41 12.59 52.87
CA GLU A 227 5.00 12.96 52.72
C GLU A 227 4.85 14.50 52.69
N GLY A 228 4.20 15.03 51.65
CA GLY A 228 4.02 16.48 51.44
C GLY A 228 5.08 17.17 50.59
N THR A 229 6.07 16.43 50.04
CA THR A 229 6.98 16.97 49.01
C THR A 229 6.18 17.44 47.80
N LYS A 230 6.30 18.71 47.42
CA LYS A 230 5.67 19.25 46.21
C LYS A 230 6.51 18.86 45.00
N THR A 231 5.89 18.21 44.03
CA THR A 231 6.49 17.97 42.71
C THR A 231 6.29 19.19 41.81
N ASP A 232 6.97 19.20 40.67
CA ASP A 232 6.93 20.30 39.70
C ASP A 232 5.51 20.64 39.23
N ILE A 233 4.74 19.61 38.90
CA ILE A 233 3.33 19.72 38.51
C ILE A 233 2.62 18.39 38.78
N GLU A 234 1.40 18.45 39.31
CA GLU A 234 0.59 17.25 39.48
C GLU A 234 0.13 16.71 38.12
N VAL A 235 0.24 15.40 37.93
CA VAL A 235 -0.19 14.69 36.71
C VAL A 235 -1.17 13.58 37.12
N ILE A 236 -2.31 13.52 36.43
CA ILE A 236 -3.37 12.54 36.68
C ILE A 236 -3.74 11.87 35.35
N VAL A 237 -3.84 10.54 35.35
CA VAL A 237 -4.30 9.77 34.19
C VAL A 237 -5.73 9.28 34.43
N GLU A 238 -6.65 9.69 33.57
CA GLU A 238 -8.09 9.40 33.63
C GLU A 238 -8.60 8.87 32.28
N ASP A 239 -8.12 7.70 31.88
CA ASP A 239 -8.63 7.01 30.68
C ASP A 239 -9.85 6.13 31.01
N ASN A 240 -11.04 6.73 30.96
CA ASN A 240 -12.30 6.06 31.27
C ASN A 240 -12.88 5.24 30.10
N ASN A 241 -12.31 5.35 28.90
CA ASN A 241 -12.76 4.61 27.72
C ASN A 241 -11.56 4.05 26.93
N PRO A 242 -10.77 3.16 27.55
CA PRO A 242 -9.57 2.61 26.94
C PRO A 242 -9.88 1.74 25.73
N ILE A 243 -9.08 1.88 24.67
CA ILE A 243 -9.23 1.07 23.46
C ILE A 243 -8.82 -0.37 23.77
N HIS A 244 -9.71 -1.34 23.47
CA HIS A 244 -9.53 -2.75 23.82
C HIS A 244 -9.29 -3.02 25.32
N GLY A 245 -9.65 -2.09 26.21
CA GLY A 245 -9.40 -2.21 27.65
C GLY A 245 -7.97 -1.86 28.09
N VAL A 246 -7.12 -1.34 27.18
CA VAL A 246 -5.74 -0.93 27.45
C VAL A 246 -5.69 0.56 27.74
N ILE A 247 -5.20 0.94 28.93
CA ILE A 247 -5.05 2.34 29.35
C ILE A 247 -4.10 3.06 28.40
N GLY A 248 -4.52 4.22 27.90
CA GLY A 248 -3.81 4.96 26.86
C GLY A 248 -2.46 5.56 27.27
N CYS A 249 -2.23 5.75 28.57
CA CYS A 249 -0.96 6.23 29.14
C CYS A 249 -0.71 5.52 30.46
N ASP A 250 0.34 4.70 30.52
CA ASP A 250 0.73 3.96 31.73
C ASP A 250 2.00 4.54 32.37
N ARG A 251 2.68 5.49 31.70
CA ARG A 251 3.75 6.29 32.30
C ARG A 251 3.77 7.72 31.80
N TYR A 252 3.90 8.67 32.72
CA TYR A 252 4.07 10.09 32.42
C TYR A 252 5.12 10.70 33.36
N TYR A 253 6.27 11.05 32.79
CA TYR A 253 7.36 11.71 33.50
C TYR A 253 7.41 13.20 33.12
N ALA A 254 7.19 14.07 34.10
CA ALA A 254 7.18 15.52 33.93
C ALA A 254 8.29 16.16 34.77
N ARG A 255 9.15 16.96 34.14
CA ARG A 255 10.25 17.66 34.83
C ARG A 255 10.38 19.11 34.40
N ALA A 256 10.42 20.02 35.36
CA ALA A 256 10.64 21.43 35.10
C ALA A 256 12.13 21.76 34.88
N VAL A 257 12.38 22.73 34.00
CA VAL A 257 13.67 23.40 33.81
C VAL A 257 13.44 24.90 33.91
N HIS A 258 14.03 25.53 34.92
CA HIS A 258 13.85 26.95 35.22
C HIS A 258 14.98 27.80 34.67
N GLY A 259 14.70 29.07 34.40
CA GLY A 259 15.73 30.04 34.01
C GLY A 259 16.39 29.78 32.66
N PHE A 260 15.73 29.02 31.78
CA PHE A 260 16.19 28.78 30.41
C PHE A 260 16.30 30.11 29.65
N ASP A 261 17.39 30.27 28.90
CA ASP A 261 17.62 31.42 28.03
C ASP A 261 17.06 31.18 26.62
N PRO A 262 15.92 31.80 26.25
CA PRO A 262 15.33 31.59 24.93
C PRO A 262 16.15 32.19 23.78
N ALA A 263 17.14 33.05 24.07
CA ALA A 263 18.04 33.58 23.05
C ALA A 263 19.20 32.62 22.71
N SER A 264 19.35 31.53 23.47
CA SER A 264 20.41 30.55 23.25
C SER A 264 20.24 29.80 21.92
N HIS A 265 21.36 29.51 21.26
CA HIS A 265 21.39 28.88 19.95
C HIS A 265 21.66 27.38 20.06
N THR A 266 21.00 26.60 19.21
CA THR A 266 21.32 25.18 19.02
C THR A 266 22.77 25.04 18.54
N PRO A 267 23.61 24.23 19.21
CA PRO A 267 25.01 24.06 18.81
C PRO A 267 25.10 23.39 17.44
N ASN A 268 26.14 23.73 16.67
CA ASN A 268 26.29 23.34 15.27
C ASN A 268 26.20 21.82 15.07
N TRP A 269 26.87 21.04 15.91
CA TRP A 269 26.88 19.58 15.82
C TRP A 269 25.47 18.97 15.93
N MET A 270 24.61 19.52 16.79
CA MET A 270 23.23 19.05 16.99
C MET A 270 22.36 19.47 15.81
N ARG A 271 22.47 20.73 15.38
CA ARG A 271 21.76 21.24 14.19
C ARG A 271 22.08 20.37 12.97
N ARG A 272 23.35 20.05 12.76
CA ARG A 272 23.82 19.19 11.67
C ARG A 272 23.21 17.80 11.73
N ARG A 273 23.23 17.15 12.90
CA ARG A 273 22.63 15.83 13.11
C ARG A 273 21.12 15.82 12.83
N LEU A 274 20.40 16.83 13.30
CA LEU A 274 18.96 16.99 13.02
C LEU A 274 18.70 17.16 11.52
N THR A 275 19.42 18.07 10.85
CA THR A 275 19.25 18.31 9.41
C THR A 275 19.54 17.04 8.60
N ARG A 276 20.62 16.32 8.93
CA ARG A 276 20.99 15.05 8.30
C ARG A 276 19.98 13.92 8.58
N ALA A 277 19.24 14.01 9.68
CA ALA A 277 18.12 13.12 9.97
C ALA A 277 16.79 13.56 9.33
N GLY A 278 16.79 14.63 8.51
CA GLY A 278 15.60 15.15 7.83
C GLY A 278 14.77 16.13 8.68
N MET A 279 15.29 16.61 9.82
CA MET A 279 14.60 17.53 10.72
C MET A 279 15.22 18.93 10.69
N ARG A 280 14.40 19.96 10.52
CA ARG A 280 14.87 21.34 10.60
C ARG A 280 15.10 21.76 12.05
N SER A 281 16.18 22.50 12.29
CA SER A 281 16.44 23.15 13.58
C SER A 281 15.56 24.41 13.73
N ILE A 282 14.87 24.52 14.87
CA ILE A 282 13.85 25.55 15.15
C ILE A 282 14.29 26.44 16.31
N SER A 283 14.44 25.85 17.49
CA SER A 283 14.88 26.51 18.72
C SER A 283 15.61 25.48 19.58
N LEU A 284 16.49 25.93 20.47
CA LEU A 284 17.27 25.01 21.30
C LEU A 284 16.37 24.02 22.08
N ALA A 285 15.22 24.48 22.60
CA ALA A 285 14.35 23.60 23.37
C ALA A 285 13.72 22.48 22.51
N VAL A 286 13.20 22.83 21.33
CA VAL A 286 12.60 21.87 20.39
C VAL A 286 13.66 20.97 19.76
N ASP A 287 14.83 21.51 19.48
CA ASP A 287 15.94 20.78 18.88
C ASP A 287 16.49 19.74 19.86
N VAL A 288 16.55 20.06 21.16
CA VAL A 288 16.92 19.10 22.20
C VAL A 288 15.91 17.95 22.28
N THR A 289 14.60 18.22 22.27
CA THR A 289 13.61 17.14 22.31
C THR A 289 13.66 16.26 21.05
N ASN A 290 13.85 16.86 19.88
CA ASN A 290 14.02 16.12 18.63
C ASN A 290 15.31 15.29 18.61
N TYR A 291 16.41 15.86 19.14
CA TYR A 291 17.69 15.18 19.23
C TYR A 291 17.59 13.95 20.14
N VAL A 292 17.05 14.11 21.35
CA VAL A 292 16.87 13.00 22.31
C VAL A 292 15.97 11.90 21.73
N MET A 293 14.92 12.27 20.99
CA MET A 293 14.06 11.31 20.29
C MET A 293 14.83 10.49 19.25
N LEU A 294 15.67 11.13 18.44
CA LEU A 294 16.49 10.44 17.44
C LEU A 294 17.63 9.63 18.08
N ASP A 295 18.21 10.13 19.17
CA ASP A 295 19.33 9.49 19.84
C ASP A 295 18.90 8.26 20.64
N LEU A 296 17.89 8.41 21.50
CA LEU A 296 17.44 7.37 22.44
C LEU A 296 16.16 6.64 22.03
N GLY A 297 15.32 7.25 21.18
CA GLY A 297 14.06 6.67 20.71
C GLY A 297 12.82 7.14 21.45
N GLN A 298 12.94 8.01 22.45
CA GLN A 298 11.82 8.57 23.22
C GLN A 298 11.35 9.90 22.63
N PRO A 299 10.15 9.97 22.01
CA PRO A 299 9.57 11.26 21.68
C PRO A 299 9.31 12.06 22.95
N MET A 300 9.66 13.34 22.93
CA MET A 300 9.43 14.25 24.05
C MET A 300 8.77 15.53 23.58
N HIS A 301 8.10 16.20 24.51
CA HIS A 301 7.53 17.51 24.29
C HIS A 301 8.03 18.50 25.34
N ALA A 302 8.09 19.77 24.96
CA ALA A 302 8.46 20.86 25.84
C ALA A 302 7.31 21.87 25.85
N TYR A 303 6.75 22.13 27.03
CA TYR A 303 5.74 23.17 27.19
C TYR A 303 6.30 24.39 27.91
N ASP A 304 5.70 25.55 27.64
CA ASP A 304 5.89 26.76 28.42
C ASP A 304 5.20 26.62 29.78
N LEU A 305 5.99 26.38 30.83
CA LEU A 305 5.50 26.13 32.18
C LEU A 305 4.74 27.33 32.75
N ASP A 306 5.05 28.55 32.30
CA ASP A 306 4.38 29.77 32.77
C ASP A 306 2.96 29.91 32.20
N LYS A 307 2.60 29.12 31.17
CA LYS A 307 1.26 29.12 30.55
C LYS A 307 0.35 27.99 31.06
N ILE A 308 0.92 26.98 31.72
CA ILE A 308 0.19 25.78 32.16
C ILE A 308 -0.30 25.94 33.60
N GLU A 309 -1.51 25.49 33.87
CA GLU A 309 -2.07 25.42 35.22
C GLU A 309 -2.38 23.96 35.60
N GLY A 310 -1.75 23.47 36.67
CA GLY A 310 -1.94 22.10 37.14
C GLY A 310 -3.33 21.84 37.78
N PRO A 311 -3.76 20.57 37.88
CA PRO A 311 -3.06 19.38 37.41
C PRO A 311 -3.10 19.23 35.88
N ILE A 312 -2.09 18.58 35.32
CA ILE A 312 -2.17 18.00 33.98
C ILE A 312 -3.04 16.74 34.08
N VAL A 313 -4.03 16.64 33.20
CA VAL A 313 -4.95 15.50 33.14
C VAL A 313 -4.83 14.84 31.77
N VAL A 314 -4.43 13.58 31.75
CA VAL A 314 -4.39 12.75 30.54
C VAL A 314 -5.70 11.99 30.45
N ARG A 315 -6.57 12.37 29.51
CA ARG A 315 -7.94 11.83 29.39
C ARG A 315 -8.35 11.63 27.93
N ARG A 316 -9.44 10.91 27.70
CA ARG A 316 -10.05 10.83 26.36
C ARG A 316 -10.79 12.13 26.03
N ALA A 317 -10.89 12.42 24.74
CA ALA A 317 -11.73 13.51 24.26
C ALA A 317 -13.21 13.23 24.57
N VAL A 318 -13.99 14.29 24.73
CA VAL A 318 -15.45 14.21 24.78
C VAL A 318 -16.06 14.66 23.45
N GLU A 319 -17.28 14.21 23.17
CA GLU A 319 -17.96 14.51 21.92
C GLU A 319 -18.09 16.02 21.70
N GLY A 320 -17.68 16.49 20.52
CA GLY A 320 -17.73 17.90 20.12
C GLY A 320 -16.49 18.72 20.49
N GLU A 321 -15.48 18.15 21.17
CA GLU A 321 -14.21 18.84 21.36
C GLU A 321 -13.44 19.06 20.05
N THR A 322 -12.72 20.18 19.97
CA THR A 322 -11.89 20.51 18.82
C THR A 322 -10.55 21.06 19.29
N LEU A 323 -9.47 20.79 18.56
CA LEU A 323 -8.14 21.31 18.84
C LEU A 323 -7.52 21.96 17.59
N THR A 324 -6.80 23.07 17.80
CA THR A 324 -5.89 23.60 16.78
C THR A 324 -4.46 23.17 17.12
N THR A 325 -3.86 22.39 16.24
CA THR A 325 -2.49 21.88 16.38
C THR A 325 -1.44 22.92 15.97
N LEU A 326 -0.18 22.66 16.27
CA LEU A 326 0.97 23.55 15.97
C LEU A 326 1.12 23.90 14.47
N ASP A 327 0.57 23.09 13.57
CA ASP A 327 0.54 23.38 12.13
C ASP A 327 -0.57 24.39 11.74
N GLY A 328 -1.33 24.89 12.71
CA GLY A 328 -2.42 25.84 12.53
C GLY A 328 -3.71 25.22 12.01
N LYS A 329 -3.79 23.89 11.83
CA LYS A 329 -5.00 23.21 11.39
C LYS A 329 -5.92 22.92 12.56
N LYS A 330 -7.23 23.03 12.31
CA LYS A 330 -8.27 22.68 13.28
C LYS A 330 -8.73 21.24 13.03
N HIS A 331 -8.81 20.46 14.11
CA HIS A 331 -9.20 19.06 14.12
C HIS A 331 -10.44 18.87 15.00
N ASP A 332 -11.44 18.15 14.46
CA ASP A 332 -12.59 17.67 15.23
C ASP A 332 -12.21 16.36 15.90
N LEU A 333 -12.25 16.31 17.23
CA LEU A 333 -11.73 15.18 18.00
C LEU A 333 -12.77 14.06 18.11
N SER A 334 -12.27 12.83 18.17
CA SER A 334 -13.04 11.62 18.43
C SER A 334 -12.91 11.24 19.90
N VAL A 335 -13.96 10.63 20.48
CA VAL A 335 -13.92 10.07 21.84
C VAL A 335 -12.88 8.95 22.05
N GLU A 336 -12.29 8.45 20.97
CA GLU A 336 -11.15 7.53 21.02
C GLU A 336 -9.80 8.26 21.13
N ASP A 337 -9.72 9.57 20.88
CA ASP A 337 -8.47 10.32 20.95
C ASP A 337 -8.05 10.52 22.42
N LEU A 338 -6.79 10.20 22.73
CA LEU A 338 -6.19 10.50 24.03
C LEU A 338 -5.60 11.91 23.98
N LEU A 339 -5.93 12.72 24.98
CA LEU A 339 -5.56 14.13 25.07
C LEU A 339 -4.70 14.38 26.30
N ILE A 340 -3.79 15.33 26.18
CA ILE A 340 -3.10 15.97 27.30
C ILE A 340 -3.80 17.29 27.54
N THR A 341 -4.26 17.49 28.78
CA THR A 341 -5.03 18.68 29.17
C THR A 341 -4.47 19.29 30.43
N ASP A 342 -4.74 20.56 30.66
CA ASP A 342 -4.46 21.24 31.92
C ASP A 342 -5.73 21.84 32.53
N SER A 343 -5.59 22.43 33.72
CA SER A 343 -6.72 22.77 34.59
C SER A 343 -6.80 24.26 34.93
N PRO A 344 -6.90 25.16 33.92
CA PRO A 344 -6.91 26.59 34.15
C PRO A 344 -8.11 27.04 34.99
N ASN A 345 -7.90 28.04 35.84
CA ASN A 345 -8.93 28.56 36.76
C ASN A 345 -9.51 27.51 37.72
N GLY A 346 -8.81 26.38 37.92
CA GLY A 346 -9.28 25.25 38.73
C GLY A 346 -10.34 24.38 38.05
N GLU A 347 -10.57 24.55 36.75
CA GLU A 347 -11.44 23.68 35.96
C GLU A 347 -10.67 22.44 35.49
N HIS A 348 -10.90 21.30 36.16
CA HIS A 348 -10.15 20.05 35.95
C HIS A 348 -10.15 19.57 34.49
N GLY A 349 -8.96 19.50 33.89
CA GLY A 349 -8.73 18.97 32.53
C GLY A 349 -9.52 19.67 31.43
N SER A 350 -9.85 20.95 31.60
CA SER A 350 -10.76 21.68 30.72
C SER A 350 -10.12 22.19 29.43
N ARG A 351 -8.80 22.43 29.44
CA ARG A 351 -8.09 22.98 28.27
C ARG A 351 -7.14 21.96 27.67
N ILE A 352 -7.27 21.76 26.36
CA ILE A 352 -6.50 20.78 25.60
C ILE A 352 -5.13 21.37 25.22
N LEU A 353 -4.07 20.71 25.65
CA LEU A 353 -2.68 21.05 25.32
C LEU A 353 -2.17 20.30 24.08
N GLY A 354 -2.73 19.13 23.77
CA GLY A 354 -2.31 18.35 22.60
C GLY A 354 -3.04 17.02 22.46
N ILE A 355 -2.90 16.39 21.29
CA ILE A 355 -3.25 14.98 21.09
C ILE A 355 -2.05 14.17 21.55
N ALA A 356 -2.24 13.38 22.62
CA ALA A 356 -1.19 12.63 23.27
C ALA A 356 -0.44 11.77 22.25
N GLY A 357 0.90 11.78 22.27
CA GLY A 357 1.76 11.00 21.38
C GLY A 357 1.64 11.30 19.87
N VAL A 358 0.86 12.31 19.46
CA VAL A 358 0.68 12.67 18.05
C VAL A 358 1.18 14.08 17.77
N MET A 359 0.58 15.11 18.36
CA MET A 359 1.01 16.49 18.12
C MET A 359 0.50 17.43 19.21
N GLY A 360 1.38 18.36 19.61
CA GLY A 360 1.01 19.47 20.49
C GLY A 360 -0.02 20.40 19.87
N GLY A 361 -0.83 21.01 20.73
CA GLY A 361 -1.70 22.12 20.42
C GLY A 361 -0.91 23.43 20.28
N LEU A 362 -1.56 24.44 19.71
CA LEU A 362 -0.97 25.78 19.61
C LEU A 362 -0.77 26.45 20.98
N TYR A 363 -1.60 26.10 21.96
CA TYR A 363 -1.49 26.62 23.32
C TYR A 363 -0.44 25.83 24.11
N GLY A 364 0.41 26.54 24.86
CA GLY A 364 1.49 25.92 25.63
C GLY A 364 2.81 25.75 24.86
N GLU A 365 2.87 26.15 23.59
CA GLU A 365 4.09 26.13 22.78
C GLU A 365 5.20 27.01 23.40
N VAL A 366 6.43 26.50 23.32
CA VAL A 366 7.65 27.25 23.65
C VAL A 366 7.89 28.34 22.61
N THR A 367 8.08 29.56 23.09
CA THR A 367 8.28 30.76 22.26
C THR A 367 9.62 31.43 22.55
N ALA A 368 9.94 32.49 21.81
CA ALA A 368 11.14 33.30 22.06
C ALA A 368 11.14 34.02 23.43
N GLU A 369 10.05 33.95 24.20
CA GLU A 369 9.93 34.57 25.53
C GLU A 369 9.95 33.55 26.68
N THR A 370 9.87 32.25 26.37
CA THR A 370 9.71 31.18 27.35
C THR A 370 10.99 30.98 28.17
N LYS A 371 10.86 31.00 29.50
CA LYS A 371 11.99 30.85 30.45
C LYS A 371 11.89 29.64 31.36
N ASN A 372 10.67 29.18 31.62
CA ASN A 372 10.40 28.00 32.41
C ASN A 372 9.79 26.96 31.48
N ILE A 373 10.43 25.79 31.37
CA ILE A 373 10.01 24.73 30.47
C ILE A 373 9.58 23.53 31.29
N LEU A 374 8.45 22.92 30.92
CA LEU A 374 8.05 21.61 31.40
C LEU A 374 8.38 20.57 30.33
N LEU A 375 9.28 19.64 30.65
CA LEU A 375 9.59 18.48 29.81
C LEU A 375 8.56 17.39 30.05
N GLU A 376 7.89 16.96 28.99
CA GLU A 376 7.05 15.76 28.93
C GLU A 376 7.86 14.61 28.32
N SER A 377 7.96 13.52 29.08
CA SER A 377 8.44 12.23 28.59
C SER A 377 7.47 11.14 29.04
N ALA A 378 6.65 10.64 28.11
CA ALA A 378 5.54 9.74 28.41
C ALA A 378 5.60 8.45 27.59
N HIS A 379 4.91 7.42 28.07
CA HIS A 379 4.63 6.18 27.36
C HIS A 379 3.13 6.10 27.07
N PHE A 380 2.79 5.80 25.82
CA PHE A 380 1.42 5.76 25.33
C PHE A 380 1.12 4.44 24.62
N ASP A 381 -0.14 3.99 24.71
CA ASP A 381 -0.61 2.78 24.04
C ASP A 381 -0.49 2.88 22.51
N GLN A 382 0.15 1.89 21.90
CA GLN A 382 0.42 1.80 20.47
C GLN A 382 -0.85 1.96 19.62
N VAL A 383 -1.95 1.28 19.99
CA VAL A 383 -3.20 1.28 19.22
C VAL A 383 -3.92 2.62 19.30
N SER A 384 -3.93 3.23 20.49
CA SER A 384 -4.49 4.56 20.72
C SER A 384 -3.81 5.62 19.85
N ILE A 385 -2.49 5.60 19.79
CA ILE A 385 -1.73 6.53 18.95
C ILE A 385 -1.94 6.23 17.46
N ALA A 386 -1.84 4.96 17.06
CA ALA A 386 -2.03 4.51 15.68
C ALA A 386 -3.37 4.98 15.07
N ARG A 387 -4.46 4.84 15.84
CA ARG A 387 -5.80 5.27 15.42
C ARG A 387 -5.90 6.79 15.31
N SER A 388 -5.41 7.52 16.31
CA SER A 388 -5.47 8.99 16.35
C SER A 388 -4.67 9.61 15.20
N ALA A 389 -3.44 9.13 14.96
CA ALA A 389 -2.59 9.61 13.88
C ALA A 389 -3.20 9.38 12.48
N ARG A 390 -3.78 8.19 12.22
CA ARG A 390 -4.44 7.87 10.94
C ARG A 390 -5.73 8.66 10.74
N ARG A 391 -6.56 8.78 11.79
CA ARG A 391 -7.82 9.54 11.77
C ARG A 391 -7.59 11.00 11.41
N HIS A 392 -6.60 11.63 12.04
CA HIS A 392 -6.29 13.04 11.84
C HIS A 392 -5.31 13.30 10.70
N LYS A 393 -4.73 12.25 10.09
CA LYS A 393 -3.74 12.31 9.00
C LYS A 393 -2.46 13.04 9.41
N ILE A 394 -1.95 12.72 10.60
CA ILE A 394 -0.76 13.34 11.20
C ILE A 394 0.29 12.25 11.50
N PRO A 395 1.08 11.82 10.49
CA PRO A 395 2.17 10.86 10.68
C PRO A 395 3.44 11.56 11.19
N SER A 396 3.37 12.15 12.38
CA SER A 396 4.51 12.80 13.04
C SER A 396 5.63 11.81 13.41
N GLU A 397 6.85 12.33 13.64
CA GLU A 397 7.96 11.50 14.14
C GLU A 397 7.68 10.87 15.52
N ALA A 398 6.86 11.53 16.35
CA ALA A 398 6.42 10.99 17.63
C ALA A 398 5.43 9.83 17.43
N SER A 399 4.38 10.04 16.64
CA SER A 399 3.34 9.02 16.41
C SER A 399 3.89 7.78 15.71
N ARG A 400 4.84 7.93 14.77
CA ARG A 400 5.53 6.80 14.13
C ARG A 400 6.29 5.91 15.11
N ARG A 401 6.85 6.48 16.18
CA ARG A 401 7.56 5.75 17.24
C ARG A 401 6.59 5.12 18.23
N PHE A 402 5.67 5.92 18.78
CA PHE A 402 4.70 5.42 19.74
C PHE A 402 3.80 4.33 19.17
N GLU A 403 3.37 4.41 17.90
CA GLU A 403 2.55 3.36 17.30
C GLU A 403 3.28 2.01 17.13
N ARG A 404 4.62 2.02 17.17
CA ARG A 404 5.49 0.82 17.06
C ARG A 404 6.04 0.37 18.41
N GLY A 405 5.72 1.09 19.49
CA GLY A 405 6.20 0.82 20.84
C GLY A 405 7.49 1.56 21.15
N VAL A 406 7.45 2.36 22.20
CA VAL A 406 8.60 3.03 22.80
C VAL A 406 8.94 2.31 24.11
N ASP A 407 10.21 2.28 24.50
CA ASP A 407 10.66 1.68 25.76
C ASP A 407 9.98 2.33 26.98
N ASP A 408 9.18 1.56 27.72
CA ASP A 408 8.39 2.01 28.88
C ASP A 408 9.23 2.36 30.13
N GLN A 409 10.55 2.12 30.09
CA GLN A 409 11.51 2.50 31.12
C GLN A 409 12.43 3.67 30.74
N LEU A 410 12.28 4.24 29.54
CA LEU A 410 13.23 5.22 28.98
C LEU A 410 12.95 6.67 29.43
N GLN A 411 11.75 6.97 29.93
CA GLN A 411 11.26 8.33 30.14
C GLN A 411 12.16 9.16 31.09
N PRO A 412 12.61 8.65 32.26
CA PRO A 412 13.51 9.41 33.13
C PRO A 412 14.88 9.68 32.50
N ALA A 413 15.47 8.70 31.81
CA ALA A 413 16.75 8.86 31.12
C ALA A 413 16.67 9.90 29.99
N ALA A 414 15.60 9.89 29.20
CA ALA A 414 15.39 10.86 28.13
C ALA A 414 15.20 12.28 28.69
N ALA A 415 14.39 12.44 29.74
CA ALA A 415 14.22 13.72 30.42
C ALA A 415 15.52 14.22 31.06
N GLN A 416 16.33 13.32 31.64
CA GLN A 416 17.65 13.64 32.18
C GLN A 416 18.61 14.14 31.07
N MET A 417 18.65 13.48 29.92
CA MET A 417 19.50 13.90 28.80
C MET A 417 19.11 15.29 28.28
N ALA A 418 17.81 15.54 28.10
CA ALA A 418 17.34 16.84 27.67
C ALA A 418 17.64 17.94 28.69
N ALA A 419 17.44 17.65 29.98
CA ALA A 419 17.81 18.57 31.05
C ALA A 419 19.30 18.91 31.01
N GLU A 420 20.20 17.92 30.87
CA GLU A 420 21.65 18.13 30.76
C GLU A 420 22.01 19.00 29.53
N LEU A 421 21.35 18.79 28.39
CA LEU A 421 21.56 19.60 27.18
C LEU A 421 21.02 21.03 27.33
N MET A 422 19.85 21.22 27.96
CA MET A 422 19.27 22.53 28.24
C MET A 422 20.08 23.31 29.27
N VAL A 423 20.69 22.65 30.25
CA VAL A 423 21.66 23.28 31.18
C VAL A 423 22.88 23.75 30.40
N LYS A 424 23.49 22.84 29.63
CA LYS A 424 24.76 23.08 28.96
C LYS A 424 24.70 24.18 27.90
N TYR A 425 23.60 24.25 27.16
CA TYR A 425 23.49 25.17 26.01
C TYR A 425 22.47 26.29 26.22
N GLY A 426 21.56 26.17 27.19
CA GLY A 426 20.48 27.14 27.44
C GLY A 426 20.49 27.74 28.85
N ASN A 427 21.52 27.46 29.66
CA ASN A 427 21.64 27.92 31.05
C ASN A 427 20.44 27.57 31.96
N GLY A 428 19.69 26.52 31.62
CA GLY A 428 18.57 26.06 32.43
C GLY A 428 19.01 25.41 33.75
N GLU A 429 18.15 25.49 34.76
CA GLU A 429 18.30 24.83 36.06
C GLU A 429 17.17 23.79 36.23
N PRO A 430 17.45 22.49 36.04
CA PRO A 430 16.43 21.45 36.13
C PRO A 430 16.02 21.21 37.57
N SER A 431 14.73 20.95 37.78
CA SER A 431 14.21 20.60 39.09
C SER A 431 14.71 19.24 39.57
N GLU A 432 14.80 19.09 40.90
CA GLU A 432 15.11 17.85 41.62
C GLU A 432 13.83 17.10 42.04
N HIS A 433 12.64 17.62 41.72
CA HIS A 433 11.35 17.08 42.14
C HIS A 433 10.39 16.79 40.96
N PRO A 434 10.80 15.99 39.97
CA PRO A 434 9.93 15.61 38.86
C PRO A 434 8.74 14.77 39.33
N THR A 435 7.67 14.79 38.54
CA THR A 435 6.51 13.91 38.71
C THR A 435 6.69 12.68 37.81
N ASP A 436 6.65 11.47 38.37
CA ASP A 436 6.68 10.20 37.61
C ASP A 436 5.44 9.38 37.97
N VAL A 437 4.38 9.53 37.16
CA VAL A 437 3.23 8.63 37.23
C VAL A 437 3.63 7.36 36.48
N ASN A 438 3.71 6.23 37.17
CA ASN A 438 4.15 4.97 36.59
C ASN A 438 3.25 3.82 37.05
N THR A 439 2.45 3.30 36.12
CA THR A 439 1.57 2.14 36.26
C THR A 439 1.91 1.03 35.26
N VAL A 440 3.12 1.06 34.68
CA VAL A 440 3.61 0.08 33.72
C VAL A 440 3.57 -1.32 34.33
N THR A 441 3.11 -2.29 33.55
CA THR A 441 3.07 -3.69 33.97
C THR A 441 4.36 -4.40 33.53
N PRO A 442 5.02 -5.19 34.40
CA PRO A 442 6.20 -5.94 34.01
C PRO A 442 5.94 -6.90 32.84
N ALA A 443 6.95 -7.06 31.97
CA ALA A 443 6.91 -8.02 30.86
C ALA A 443 6.60 -9.44 31.37
N ARG A 444 5.78 -10.17 30.62
CA ARG A 444 5.44 -11.55 30.94
C ARG A 444 6.63 -12.46 30.70
N THR A 445 6.81 -13.44 31.57
CA THR A 445 7.82 -14.48 31.37
C THR A 445 7.37 -15.48 30.30
N ILE A 446 8.18 -15.66 29.28
CA ILE A 446 7.99 -16.61 28.18
C ILE A 446 8.67 -17.93 28.56
N HIS A 447 7.91 -19.02 28.52
CA HIS A 447 8.46 -20.36 28.66
C HIS A 447 8.97 -20.85 27.30
N PHE A 448 10.29 -21.06 27.19
CA PHE A 448 10.94 -21.33 25.91
C PHE A 448 11.74 -22.63 25.97
N LYS A 449 11.62 -23.49 24.93
CA LYS A 449 12.41 -24.72 24.82
C LYS A 449 13.41 -24.56 23.69
N ALA A 450 14.68 -24.87 23.95
CA ALA A 450 15.75 -24.80 22.95
C ALA A 450 15.43 -25.63 21.69
N THR A 451 14.70 -26.74 21.85
CA THR A 451 14.26 -27.59 20.73
C THR A 451 13.33 -26.90 19.75
N GLU A 452 12.70 -25.77 20.13
CA GLU A 452 11.86 -24.99 19.22
C GLU A 452 12.67 -24.35 18.08
N VAL A 453 13.94 -23.99 18.33
CA VAL A 453 14.85 -23.45 17.31
C VAL A 453 15.05 -24.49 16.20
N ALA A 454 15.41 -25.72 16.56
CA ALA A 454 15.55 -26.81 15.60
C ALA A 454 14.21 -27.20 14.94
N ARG A 455 13.10 -27.17 15.69
CA ARG A 455 11.78 -27.55 15.18
C ARG A 455 11.23 -26.56 14.14
N VAL A 456 11.41 -25.26 14.38
CA VAL A 456 10.83 -24.19 13.56
C VAL A 456 11.81 -23.71 12.49
N ALA A 457 13.05 -23.41 12.86
CA ALA A 457 14.06 -22.87 11.95
C ALA A 457 14.96 -23.96 11.32
N GLY A 458 14.96 -25.19 11.84
CA GLY A 458 15.85 -26.24 11.34
C GLY A 458 17.33 -26.07 11.71
N LEU A 459 17.63 -25.12 12.61
CA LEU A 459 18.99 -24.82 13.07
C LEU A 459 19.39 -25.74 14.23
N ASP A 460 20.56 -26.38 14.11
CA ASP A 460 21.18 -27.18 15.17
C ASP A 460 22.07 -26.28 16.06
N THR A 461 21.44 -25.39 16.82
CA THR A 461 22.12 -24.44 17.70
C THR A 461 22.15 -24.97 19.14
N ASP A 462 23.33 -24.95 19.77
CA ASP A 462 23.46 -25.42 21.15
C ASP A 462 22.82 -24.46 22.17
N VAL A 463 22.45 -25.02 23.33
CA VAL A 463 21.73 -24.31 24.40
C VAL A 463 22.51 -23.10 24.94
N ASN A 464 23.84 -23.15 24.99
CA ASN A 464 24.63 -22.03 25.50
C ASN A 464 24.66 -20.87 24.50
N THR A 465 24.78 -21.17 23.21
CA THR A 465 24.70 -20.17 22.14
C THR A 465 23.32 -19.51 22.13
N ILE A 466 22.24 -20.29 22.21
CA ILE A 466 20.87 -19.77 22.34
C ILE A 466 20.74 -18.84 23.54
N SER A 467 21.18 -19.28 24.72
CA SER A 467 21.12 -18.46 25.94
C SER A 467 21.97 -17.20 25.82
N GLY A 468 23.13 -17.27 25.17
CA GLY A 468 24.01 -16.15 24.91
C GLY A 468 23.32 -15.10 24.06
N ILE A 469 22.77 -15.50 22.91
CA ILE A 469 22.03 -14.61 22.00
C ILE A 469 20.86 -13.93 22.72
N LEU A 470 20.03 -14.71 23.43
CA LEU A 470 18.88 -14.15 24.15
C LEU A 470 19.29 -13.15 25.26
N THR A 471 20.43 -13.40 25.91
CA THR A 471 20.98 -12.46 26.90
C THR A 471 21.51 -11.20 26.22
N ASP A 472 22.18 -11.35 25.07
CA ASP A 472 22.80 -10.27 24.30
C ASP A 472 21.77 -9.25 23.78
N ILE A 473 20.64 -9.75 23.27
CA ILE A 473 19.49 -8.90 22.87
C ILE A 473 18.78 -8.23 24.07
N GLY A 474 19.22 -8.52 25.30
CA GLY A 474 18.79 -7.87 26.53
C GLY A 474 17.75 -8.65 27.34
N CYS A 475 17.41 -9.89 26.97
CA CYS A 475 16.46 -10.67 27.78
C CYS A 475 17.11 -11.14 29.08
N SER A 476 16.29 -11.19 30.14
CA SER A 476 16.65 -11.92 31.35
C SER A 476 16.32 -13.40 31.16
N VAL A 477 17.35 -14.25 31.12
CA VAL A 477 17.23 -15.70 30.91
C VAL A 477 17.50 -16.45 32.21
N ALA A 478 16.54 -17.25 32.66
CA ALA A 478 16.69 -18.16 33.80
C ALA A 478 16.48 -19.62 33.38
N GLY A 479 17.21 -20.56 34.00
CA GLY A 479 17.11 -22.00 33.71
C GLY A 479 18.19 -22.51 32.75
N GLY A 480 17.83 -23.40 31.82
CA GLY A 480 18.68 -23.86 30.72
C GLY A 480 19.33 -25.25 30.90
N GLY A 481 19.48 -25.75 32.13
CA GLY A 481 20.17 -27.03 32.39
C GLY A 481 19.51 -28.28 31.76
N ASN A 482 18.23 -28.20 31.42
CA ASN A 482 17.44 -29.24 30.73
C ASN A 482 17.02 -28.83 29.31
N GLY A 483 17.54 -27.72 28.78
CA GLY A 483 17.10 -27.15 27.49
C GLY A 483 15.80 -26.34 27.54
N GLU A 484 15.31 -26.00 28.74
CA GLU A 484 14.15 -25.12 28.94
C GLU A 484 14.54 -23.85 29.68
N PHE A 485 14.02 -22.72 29.21
CA PHE A 485 14.29 -21.39 29.71
C PHE A 485 13.00 -20.69 30.16
N SER A 486 13.16 -19.79 31.12
CA SER A 486 12.20 -18.72 31.42
C SER A 486 12.84 -17.42 30.98
N VAL A 487 12.28 -16.82 29.93
CA VAL A 487 12.85 -15.64 29.27
C VAL A 487 11.92 -14.46 29.53
N THR A 488 12.46 -13.35 30.02
CA THR A 488 11.71 -12.10 30.17
C THR A 488 12.32 -11.06 29.25
N ALA A 489 11.52 -10.54 28.33
CA ALA A 489 11.96 -9.55 27.35
C ALA A 489 12.37 -8.23 28.04
N PRO A 490 13.33 -7.49 27.47
CA PRO A 490 13.62 -6.13 27.91
C PRO A 490 12.48 -5.17 27.56
N SER A 491 12.40 -4.04 28.28
CA SER A 491 11.31 -3.05 28.12
C SER A 491 11.21 -2.40 26.74
N TRP A 492 12.32 -2.33 25.99
CA TRP A 492 12.33 -1.81 24.61
C TRP A 492 11.92 -2.83 23.54
N ARG A 493 11.61 -4.09 23.92
CA ARG A 493 11.20 -5.16 23.00
C ARG A 493 9.76 -5.61 23.24
N PRO A 494 8.76 -4.75 23.00
CA PRO A 494 7.35 -5.11 23.17
C PRO A 494 6.88 -6.14 22.14
N ASP A 495 7.68 -6.44 21.12
CA ASP A 495 7.45 -7.46 20.11
C ASP A 495 7.65 -8.90 20.65
N LEU A 496 8.52 -9.10 21.65
CA LEU A 496 8.84 -10.41 22.21
C LEU A 496 7.79 -10.86 23.23
N ASN A 497 6.81 -11.67 22.80
CA ASN A 497 5.70 -12.12 23.66
C ASN A 497 5.51 -13.63 23.69
N GLU A 498 5.98 -14.34 22.66
CA GLU A 498 5.73 -15.76 22.45
C GLU A 498 7.04 -16.50 22.11
N PRO A 499 7.08 -17.85 22.25
CA PRO A 499 8.25 -18.65 21.92
C PRO A 499 8.75 -18.49 20.49
N CYS A 500 7.87 -18.21 19.51
CA CYS A 500 8.25 -18.02 18.12
C CYS A 500 9.08 -16.76 17.90
N ASP A 501 8.83 -15.70 18.67
CA ASP A 501 9.55 -14.42 18.55
C ASP A 501 11.01 -14.63 18.99
N LEU A 502 11.21 -15.44 20.04
CA LEU A 502 12.55 -15.82 20.50
C LEU A 502 13.28 -16.72 19.49
N VAL A 503 12.56 -17.58 18.75
CA VAL A 503 13.16 -18.36 17.65
C VAL A 503 13.63 -17.43 16.53
N GLU A 504 12.84 -16.42 16.16
CA GLU A 504 13.24 -15.44 15.15
C GLU A 504 14.56 -14.77 15.53
N GLU A 505 14.68 -14.29 16.77
CA GLU A 505 15.90 -13.61 17.23
C GLU A 505 17.12 -14.51 17.19
N VAL A 506 16.97 -15.79 17.58
CA VAL A 506 18.06 -16.77 17.45
C VAL A 506 18.40 -17.01 15.98
N ALA A 507 17.40 -17.26 15.12
CA ALA A 507 17.63 -17.59 13.73
C ALA A 507 18.27 -16.42 12.95
N ARG A 508 17.85 -15.19 13.22
CA ARG A 508 18.36 -13.96 12.61
C ARG A 508 19.82 -13.69 12.99
N LEU A 509 20.17 -13.88 14.27
CA LEU A 509 21.52 -13.62 14.77
C LEU A 509 22.50 -14.76 14.51
N VAL A 510 22.03 -16.00 14.38
CA VAL A 510 22.83 -17.09 13.81
C VAL A 510 23.07 -16.87 12.31
N GLY A 511 22.05 -16.36 11.60
CA GLY A 511 22.08 -16.10 10.17
C GLY A 511 21.09 -16.97 9.41
N TYR A 512 20.21 -16.34 8.62
CA TYR A 512 19.23 -17.07 7.81
C TYR A 512 19.88 -17.90 6.69
N ASP A 513 21.09 -17.55 6.28
CA ASP A 513 21.90 -18.29 5.31
C ASP A 513 22.42 -19.63 5.85
N GLU A 514 22.46 -19.81 7.17
CA GLU A 514 22.81 -21.08 7.83
C GLU A 514 21.62 -22.05 7.93
N ILE A 515 20.39 -21.61 7.61
CA ILE A 515 19.19 -22.46 7.62
C ILE A 515 19.26 -23.47 6.46
N PRO A 516 19.21 -24.80 6.74
CA PRO A 516 19.34 -25.81 5.70
C PRO A 516 18.12 -25.85 4.78
N VAL A 517 18.36 -25.79 3.46
CA VAL A 517 17.31 -25.96 2.45
C VAL A 517 16.87 -27.42 2.40
N THR A 518 15.69 -27.70 2.97
CA THR A 518 15.08 -29.04 2.98
C THR A 518 13.71 -29.01 2.31
N VAL A 519 13.48 -29.86 1.31
CA VAL A 519 12.16 -29.99 0.68
C VAL A 519 11.24 -30.78 1.62
N PRO A 520 10.12 -30.21 2.11
CA PRO A 520 9.23 -30.93 3.00
C PRO A 520 8.52 -32.07 2.26
N PRO A 521 8.35 -33.25 2.88
CA PRO A 521 7.52 -34.30 2.31
C PRO A 521 6.05 -33.87 2.35
N ALA A 522 5.44 -33.64 1.18
CA ALA A 522 4.01 -33.36 1.10
C ALA A 522 3.21 -34.67 1.23
N PRO A 523 2.33 -34.82 2.23
CA PRO A 523 1.49 -36.01 2.35
C PRO A 523 0.51 -36.09 1.17
N VAL A 524 0.53 -37.20 0.43
CA VAL A 524 -0.41 -37.48 -0.67
C VAL A 524 -1.65 -38.16 -0.06
N GLU A 525 -2.53 -37.37 0.55
CA GLU A 525 -3.79 -37.85 1.13
C GLU A 525 -4.99 -37.28 0.34
N GLY A 526 -5.96 -38.15 -0.02
CA GLY A 526 -7.22 -37.74 -0.65
C GLY A 526 -7.19 -37.59 -2.19
N LYS A 527 -8.02 -36.69 -2.71
CA LYS A 527 -8.08 -36.36 -4.16
C LYS A 527 -6.93 -35.42 -4.49
N VAL A 528 -5.95 -35.93 -5.22
CA VAL A 528 -4.76 -35.16 -5.63
C VAL A 528 -4.87 -34.69 -7.08
N GLY A 529 -4.29 -33.52 -7.37
CA GLY A 529 -4.33 -32.89 -8.68
C GLY A 529 -5.40 -31.80 -8.81
N LEU A 530 -5.76 -31.48 -10.04
CA LEU A 530 -6.75 -30.43 -10.35
C LEU A 530 -8.18 -30.92 -10.11
N THR A 531 -9.05 -30.05 -9.60
CA THR A 531 -10.48 -30.33 -9.51
C THR A 531 -11.10 -30.38 -10.91
N ALA A 532 -12.28 -30.99 -11.03
CA ALA A 532 -13.01 -31.03 -12.30
C ALA A 532 -13.34 -29.62 -12.83
N GLU A 533 -13.67 -28.68 -11.94
CA GLU A 533 -13.93 -27.28 -12.29
C GLU A 533 -12.67 -26.56 -12.79
N GLN A 534 -11.53 -26.77 -12.13
CA GLN A 534 -10.24 -26.21 -12.57
C GLN A 534 -9.83 -26.73 -13.95
N LEU A 535 -10.06 -28.03 -14.21
CA LEU A 535 -9.81 -28.63 -15.53
C LEU A 535 -10.72 -28.03 -16.59
N ARG A 536 -12.03 -27.95 -16.32
CA ARG A 536 -13.01 -27.39 -17.26
C ARG A 536 -12.73 -25.92 -17.56
N LYS A 537 -12.37 -25.12 -16.55
CA LYS A 537 -11.96 -23.73 -16.74
C LYS A 537 -10.81 -23.63 -17.76
N ARG A 538 -9.76 -24.44 -17.59
CA ARG A 538 -8.62 -24.47 -18.52
C ARG A 538 -9.04 -24.91 -19.91
N GLN A 539 -9.87 -25.96 -20.00
CA GLN A 539 -10.38 -26.45 -21.29
C GLN A 539 -11.20 -25.39 -22.03
N ILE A 540 -12.01 -24.58 -21.33
CA ILE A 540 -12.76 -23.46 -21.92
C ILE A 540 -11.80 -22.37 -22.43
N ALA A 541 -10.79 -22.01 -21.64
CA ALA A 541 -9.78 -21.04 -22.06
C ALA A 541 -9.01 -21.52 -23.30
N ASP A 542 -8.59 -22.78 -23.30
CA ASP A 542 -7.91 -23.42 -24.44
C ASP A 542 -8.81 -23.36 -25.70
N GLU A 543 -10.08 -23.73 -25.58
CA GLU A 543 -11.01 -23.75 -26.71
C GLU A 543 -11.27 -22.34 -27.29
N LEU A 544 -11.45 -21.33 -26.44
CA LEU A 544 -11.66 -19.96 -26.91
C LEU A 544 -10.39 -19.39 -27.57
N ALA A 545 -9.22 -19.74 -27.06
CA ALA A 545 -7.95 -19.40 -27.69
C ALA A 545 -7.76 -20.13 -29.04
N GLU A 546 -8.11 -21.42 -29.11
CA GLU A 546 -8.12 -22.21 -30.35
C GLU A 546 -9.11 -21.65 -31.38
N TYR A 547 -10.23 -21.08 -30.92
CA TYR A 547 -11.19 -20.36 -31.76
C TYR A 547 -10.68 -19.00 -32.26
N GLY A 548 -9.54 -18.52 -31.77
CA GLY A 548 -8.89 -17.28 -32.20
C GLY A 548 -9.21 -16.06 -31.33
N MET A 549 -9.79 -16.27 -30.15
CA MET A 549 -10.03 -15.20 -29.18
C MET A 549 -8.81 -15.00 -28.26
N VAL A 550 -8.63 -13.77 -27.78
CA VAL A 550 -7.52 -13.44 -26.85
C VAL A 550 -8.08 -13.21 -25.45
N GLU A 551 -7.52 -13.92 -24.46
CA GLU A 551 -7.89 -13.71 -23.05
C GLU A 551 -7.40 -12.33 -22.57
N THR A 552 -8.24 -11.64 -21.80
CA THR A 552 -7.86 -10.38 -21.14
C THR A 552 -8.32 -10.38 -19.69
N LEU A 553 -7.61 -9.62 -18.86
CA LEU A 553 -7.98 -9.37 -17.47
C LEU A 553 -8.39 -7.90 -17.34
N SER A 554 -9.68 -7.66 -17.10
CA SER A 554 -10.19 -6.32 -16.86
C SER A 554 -10.37 -6.05 -15.37
N TYR A 555 -10.18 -4.79 -14.95
CA TYR A 555 -10.47 -4.39 -13.57
C TYR A 555 -11.98 -4.55 -13.31
N PRO A 556 -12.39 -5.12 -12.16
CA PRO A 556 -13.79 -5.43 -11.87
C PRO A 556 -14.59 -4.19 -11.42
N PHE A 557 -14.15 -2.98 -11.74
CA PHE A 557 -14.76 -1.73 -11.27
C PHE A 557 -15.60 -1.08 -12.37
N VAL A 558 -16.86 -0.79 -12.05
CA VAL A 558 -17.85 -0.19 -12.94
C VAL A 558 -18.46 1.05 -12.33
N GLY A 559 -18.95 1.94 -13.20
CA GLY A 559 -19.58 3.19 -12.83
C GLY A 559 -20.86 3.50 -13.59
N ASP A 560 -21.42 4.66 -13.32
CA ASP A 560 -22.66 5.15 -13.92
C ASP A 560 -22.62 5.22 -15.44
N GLU A 561 -21.48 5.54 -16.04
CA GLU A 561 -21.33 5.55 -17.50
C GLU A 561 -21.37 4.13 -18.08
N ASP A 562 -20.81 3.14 -17.39
CA ASP A 562 -20.83 1.75 -17.85
C ASP A 562 -22.25 1.19 -17.84
N TYR A 563 -23.01 1.49 -16.77
CA TYR A 563 -24.42 1.13 -16.69
C TYR A 563 -25.24 1.75 -17.82
N LYS A 564 -24.97 3.02 -18.14
CA LYS A 564 -25.62 3.72 -19.25
C LYS A 564 -25.29 3.10 -20.60
N TYR A 565 -24.01 2.78 -20.86
CA TYR A 565 -23.59 2.19 -22.13
C TYR A 565 -24.25 0.83 -22.40
N PHE A 566 -24.53 0.06 -21.35
CA PHE A 566 -25.23 -1.21 -21.42
C PHE A 566 -26.74 -1.13 -21.15
N ALA A 567 -27.31 0.09 -21.14
CA ALA A 567 -28.74 0.34 -20.91
C ALA A 567 -29.31 -0.28 -19.62
N TYR A 568 -28.48 -0.41 -18.58
CA TYR A 568 -28.94 -0.76 -17.24
C TYR A 568 -29.65 0.41 -16.58
N ASP A 569 -30.69 0.11 -15.80
CA ASP A 569 -31.26 1.07 -14.86
C ASP A 569 -30.26 1.27 -13.70
N LYS A 570 -29.70 2.48 -13.61
CA LYS A 570 -28.69 2.82 -12.62
C LYS A 570 -29.21 2.72 -11.20
N ASP A 571 -30.44 3.14 -10.95
CA ASP A 571 -30.99 3.22 -9.60
C ASP A 571 -31.34 1.83 -9.09
N GLU A 572 -31.76 0.92 -9.97
CA GLU A 572 -32.02 -0.47 -9.61
C GLU A 572 -30.73 -1.29 -9.47
N ILE A 573 -29.77 -1.16 -10.40
CA ILE A 573 -28.54 -1.96 -10.35
C ILE A 573 -27.64 -1.60 -9.17
N LYS A 574 -27.58 -0.32 -8.78
CA LYS A 574 -26.80 0.13 -7.61
C LYS A 574 -27.27 -0.50 -6.32
N LYS A 575 -28.59 -0.64 -6.12
CA LYS A 575 -29.16 -1.23 -4.90
C LYS A 575 -28.66 -2.65 -4.65
N VAL A 576 -28.35 -3.38 -5.72
CA VAL A 576 -27.89 -4.77 -5.70
C VAL A 576 -26.41 -4.90 -6.07
N SER A 577 -25.62 -3.82 -6.10
CA SER A 577 -24.19 -3.88 -6.41
C SER A 577 -23.36 -3.66 -5.16
N VAL A 578 -22.17 -4.27 -5.11
CA VAL A 578 -21.21 -4.02 -4.03
C VAL A 578 -20.52 -2.67 -4.29
N GLU A 579 -20.69 -1.71 -3.39
CA GLU A 579 -20.02 -0.42 -3.41
C GLU A 579 -18.73 -0.46 -2.58
N ILE A 580 -17.64 0.03 -3.16
CA ILE A 580 -16.34 0.15 -2.50
C ILE A 580 -16.33 1.47 -1.74
N ALA A 581 -16.02 1.43 -0.44
CA ALA A 581 -16.03 2.61 0.42
C ALA A 581 -14.94 3.65 0.06
N ASN A 582 -13.82 3.20 -0.50
CA ASN A 582 -12.64 3.99 -0.82
C ASN A 582 -12.08 3.65 -2.22
N PRO A 583 -12.83 3.90 -3.30
CA PRO A 583 -12.41 3.51 -4.64
C PRO A 583 -11.22 4.36 -5.11
N LEU A 584 -10.32 3.75 -5.89
CA LEU A 584 -9.21 4.49 -6.51
C LEU A 584 -9.70 5.58 -7.48
N ALA A 585 -10.82 5.32 -8.16
CA ALA A 585 -11.48 6.24 -9.08
C ALA A 585 -12.94 6.42 -8.65
N GLY A 586 -13.30 7.63 -8.23
CA GLY A 586 -14.62 7.93 -7.66
C GLY A 586 -15.79 7.80 -8.64
N ASP A 587 -15.53 7.76 -9.95
CA ASP A 587 -16.52 7.52 -10.99
C ASP A 587 -16.84 6.03 -11.20
N ARG A 588 -16.09 5.11 -10.57
CA ARG A 588 -16.24 3.65 -10.67
C ARG A 588 -16.23 2.96 -9.31
N PRO A 589 -17.20 3.26 -8.43
CA PRO A 589 -17.19 2.76 -7.06
C PRO A 589 -17.75 1.34 -6.93
N PHE A 590 -18.36 0.74 -7.96
CA PHE A 590 -19.07 -0.54 -7.83
C PHE A 590 -18.27 -1.71 -8.40
N LEU A 591 -18.42 -2.90 -7.79
CA LEU A 591 -17.93 -4.15 -8.39
C LEU A 591 -18.86 -4.62 -9.51
N ARG A 592 -18.28 -5.22 -10.56
CA ARG A 592 -19.02 -5.70 -11.73
C ARG A 592 -19.97 -6.84 -11.37
N ARG A 593 -21.19 -6.78 -11.93
CA ARG A 593 -22.20 -7.86 -11.89
C ARG A 593 -22.22 -8.73 -13.15
N ALA A 594 -21.50 -8.29 -14.18
CA ALA A 594 -21.32 -8.95 -15.47
C ALA A 594 -19.90 -8.64 -15.95
N ILE A 595 -19.29 -9.53 -16.74
CA ILE A 595 -17.96 -9.31 -17.30
C ILE A 595 -18.02 -8.36 -18.51
N MET A 596 -19.11 -8.42 -19.30
CA MET A 596 -19.24 -7.62 -20.52
C MET A 596 -18.93 -6.11 -20.35
N PRO A 597 -19.42 -5.39 -19.31
CA PRO A 597 -19.11 -3.96 -19.15
C PRO A 597 -17.62 -3.64 -19.04
N THR A 598 -16.87 -4.45 -18.30
CA THR A 598 -15.43 -4.22 -18.10
C THR A 598 -14.62 -4.71 -19.30
N LEU A 599 -15.04 -5.81 -19.94
CA LEU A 599 -14.44 -6.33 -21.17
C LEU A 599 -14.60 -5.36 -22.35
N ALA A 600 -15.77 -4.74 -22.49
CA ALA A 600 -16.08 -3.80 -23.57
C ALA A 600 -15.16 -2.57 -23.58
N GLN A 601 -14.69 -2.12 -22.41
CA GLN A 601 -13.70 -1.03 -22.34
C GLN A 601 -12.35 -1.45 -22.92
N THR A 602 -11.95 -2.70 -22.72
CA THR A 602 -10.73 -3.26 -23.32
C THR A 602 -10.89 -3.38 -24.84
N VAL A 603 -12.06 -3.78 -25.33
CA VAL A 603 -12.39 -3.78 -26.77
C VAL A 603 -12.31 -2.35 -27.33
N GLN A 604 -12.99 -1.39 -26.69
CA GLN A 604 -12.97 0.02 -27.09
C GLN A 604 -11.54 0.60 -27.13
N ARG A 605 -10.69 0.24 -26.16
CA ARG A 605 -9.29 0.66 -26.14
C ARG A 605 -8.51 0.16 -27.36
N ASN A 606 -8.74 -1.08 -27.78
CA ASN A 606 -8.09 -1.67 -28.96
C ASN A 606 -8.56 -0.99 -30.25
N LEU A 607 -9.87 -0.81 -30.41
CA LEU A 607 -10.45 -0.10 -31.56
C LEU A 607 -9.88 1.32 -31.67
N ARG A 608 -9.81 2.07 -30.55
CA ARG A 608 -9.23 3.42 -30.51
C ARG A 608 -7.74 3.47 -30.84
N ARG A 609 -7.03 2.35 -30.73
CA ARG A 609 -5.62 2.22 -31.11
C ARG A 609 -5.42 1.73 -32.55
N GLY A 610 -6.51 1.58 -33.31
CA GLY A 610 -6.47 1.20 -34.73
C GLY A 610 -6.48 -0.31 -34.98
N VAL A 611 -6.76 -1.14 -33.97
CA VAL A 611 -6.99 -2.57 -34.18
C VAL A 611 -8.44 -2.76 -34.64
N GLU A 612 -8.65 -3.06 -35.92
CA GLU A 612 -9.99 -3.08 -36.54
C GLU A 612 -10.79 -4.37 -36.25
N ASN A 613 -10.11 -5.50 -36.09
CA ASN A 613 -10.71 -6.81 -35.77
C ASN A 613 -10.33 -7.18 -34.33
N VAL A 614 -11.31 -7.27 -33.43
CA VAL A 614 -11.06 -7.51 -32.01
C VAL A 614 -11.97 -8.62 -31.51
N SER A 615 -11.37 -9.74 -31.11
CA SER A 615 -12.04 -10.91 -30.52
C SER A 615 -11.42 -11.21 -29.17
N LEU A 616 -12.05 -10.76 -28.09
CA LEU A 616 -11.54 -10.88 -26.73
C LEU A 616 -12.49 -11.70 -25.86
N TYR A 617 -11.93 -12.45 -24.91
CA TYR A 617 -12.69 -13.09 -23.86
C TYR A 617 -12.06 -12.86 -22.49
N GLU A 618 -12.84 -13.11 -21.43
CA GLU A 618 -12.36 -13.10 -20.05
C GLU A 618 -13.11 -14.17 -19.24
N ILE A 619 -12.38 -14.88 -18.39
CA ILE A 619 -12.94 -15.76 -17.36
C ILE A 619 -12.66 -15.16 -15.99
N GLY A 620 -13.69 -14.79 -15.24
CA GLY A 620 -13.52 -14.12 -13.95
C GLY A 620 -14.76 -14.15 -13.07
N HIS A 621 -14.63 -13.70 -11.83
CA HIS A 621 -15.76 -13.59 -10.92
C HIS A 621 -16.57 -12.31 -11.19
N VAL A 622 -17.88 -12.41 -10.92
CA VAL A 622 -18.80 -11.29 -10.76
C VAL A 622 -19.28 -11.25 -9.31
N TYR A 623 -19.88 -10.15 -8.87
CA TYR A 623 -20.23 -9.94 -7.47
C TYR A 623 -21.72 -9.61 -7.34
N LEU A 624 -22.51 -10.56 -6.86
CA LEU A 624 -23.96 -10.47 -6.75
C LEU A 624 -24.35 -10.20 -5.29
N TRP A 625 -24.54 -8.93 -4.95
CA TRP A 625 -24.99 -8.53 -3.61
C TRP A 625 -26.49 -8.78 -3.41
N ASP A 626 -26.85 -9.33 -2.25
CA ASP A 626 -28.22 -9.33 -1.74
C ASP A 626 -28.38 -8.17 -0.73
N PRO A 627 -29.25 -7.18 -1.00
CA PRO A 627 -29.56 -6.10 -0.06
C PRO A 627 -30.06 -6.58 1.31
N ASN A 628 -30.54 -7.83 1.40
CA ASN A 628 -31.04 -8.45 2.62
C ASN A 628 -30.02 -9.36 3.30
N ALA A 629 -28.78 -9.42 2.81
CA ALA A 629 -27.73 -10.21 3.42
C ALA A 629 -27.47 -9.77 4.88
N PRO A 630 -27.24 -10.73 5.81
CA PRO A 630 -26.90 -10.40 7.18
C PRO A 630 -25.56 -9.65 7.26
N ALA A 631 -25.39 -8.86 8.33
CA ALA A 631 -24.11 -8.22 8.61
C ALA A 631 -23.03 -9.29 8.89
N ILE A 632 -21.85 -9.09 8.31
CA ILE A 632 -20.69 -9.97 8.54
C ILE A 632 -20.24 -9.81 10.00
N PRO A 633 -20.22 -10.89 10.80
CA PRO A 633 -19.81 -10.80 12.20
C PRO A 633 -18.32 -10.48 12.34
N ALA A 634 -17.98 -9.59 13.28
CA ALA A 634 -16.60 -9.39 13.72
C ALA A 634 -16.21 -10.52 14.68
N LEU A 635 -15.32 -11.41 14.25
CA LEU A 635 -14.84 -12.54 15.05
C LEU A 635 -13.47 -12.25 15.66
N PRO A 636 -13.16 -12.77 16.87
CA PRO A 636 -11.83 -12.61 17.46
C PRO A 636 -10.76 -13.35 16.66
N GLY A 637 -9.56 -12.75 16.58
CA GLY A 637 -8.38 -13.41 16.03
C GLY A 637 -7.88 -14.56 16.93
N ALA A 638 -6.93 -15.35 16.41
CA ALA A 638 -6.28 -16.48 17.11
C ALA A 638 -7.21 -17.61 17.61
N VAL A 639 -8.49 -17.58 17.26
CA VAL A 639 -9.46 -18.65 17.55
C VAL A 639 -10.07 -19.13 16.25
N ARG A 640 -10.06 -20.45 16.02
CA ARG A 640 -10.76 -21.03 14.87
C ARG A 640 -12.26 -20.74 14.99
N PRO A 641 -12.89 -20.07 14.00
CA PRO A 641 -14.33 -19.89 14.00
C PRO A 641 -15.07 -21.23 14.05
N THR A 642 -16.18 -21.25 14.78
CA THR A 642 -17.12 -22.38 14.75
C THR A 642 -17.78 -22.52 13.38
N ASP A 643 -18.27 -23.71 13.05
CA ASP A 643 -18.96 -23.93 11.76
C ASP A 643 -20.18 -23.01 11.59
N GLU A 644 -20.88 -22.67 12.68
CA GLU A 644 -21.98 -21.70 12.68
C GLU A 644 -21.51 -20.28 12.35
N GLN A 645 -20.36 -19.87 12.89
CA GLN A 645 -19.75 -18.57 12.58
C GLN A 645 -19.23 -18.51 11.14
N LEU A 646 -18.66 -19.60 10.61
CA LEU A 646 -18.27 -19.70 9.21
C LEU A 646 -19.49 -19.56 8.29
N ALA A 647 -20.57 -20.27 8.58
CA ALA A 647 -21.82 -20.14 7.83
C ALA A 647 -22.40 -18.72 7.88
N ALA A 648 -22.29 -18.03 9.02
CA ALA A 648 -22.71 -16.65 9.15
C ALA A 648 -21.83 -15.66 8.36
N LEU A 649 -20.52 -15.91 8.27
CA LEU A 649 -19.62 -15.15 7.40
C LEU A 649 -19.99 -15.33 5.93
N ASP A 650 -20.16 -16.58 5.49
CA ASP A 650 -20.52 -16.90 4.10
C ASP A 650 -21.88 -16.30 3.71
N ALA A 651 -22.86 -16.34 4.62
CA ALA A 651 -24.18 -15.76 4.39
C ALA A 651 -24.16 -14.23 4.21
N GLY A 652 -23.17 -13.54 4.81
CA GLY A 652 -23.02 -12.09 4.70
C GLY A 652 -22.19 -11.63 3.51
N LEU A 653 -21.55 -12.54 2.76
CA LEU A 653 -20.75 -12.21 1.57
C LEU A 653 -21.63 -12.17 0.31
N PRO A 654 -21.29 -11.32 -0.68
CA PRO A 654 -21.92 -11.41 -2.00
C PRO A 654 -21.63 -12.76 -2.64
N ASP A 655 -22.60 -13.29 -3.39
CA ASP A 655 -22.36 -14.45 -4.24
C ASP A 655 -21.36 -14.08 -5.35
N GLN A 656 -20.42 -14.98 -5.62
CA GLN A 656 -19.26 -14.74 -6.48
C GLN A 656 -19.14 -15.80 -7.58
N PRO A 657 -20.16 -15.97 -8.45
CA PRO A 657 -20.09 -16.96 -9.50
C PRO A 657 -18.98 -16.62 -10.50
N MET A 658 -18.39 -17.66 -11.07
CA MET A 658 -17.39 -17.52 -12.12
C MET A 658 -18.11 -17.43 -13.45
N HIS A 659 -17.86 -16.38 -14.22
CA HIS A 659 -18.41 -16.19 -15.54
C HIS A 659 -17.31 -16.33 -16.61
N VAL A 660 -17.72 -16.63 -17.83
CA VAL A 660 -16.92 -16.40 -19.05
C VAL A 660 -17.70 -15.48 -19.96
N ALA A 661 -17.06 -14.43 -20.47
CA ALA A 661 -17.67 -13.56 -21.47
C ALA A 661 -16.72 -13.34 -22.65
N GLY A 662 -17.31 -13.09 -23.82
CA GLY A 662 -16.60 -12.82 -25.06
C GLY A 662 -17.25 -11.69 -25.85
N ILE A 663 -16.44 -10.87 -26.52
CA ILE A 663 -16.89 -9.84 -27.47
C ILE A 663 -16.05 -9.95 -28.74
N LEU A 664 -16.72 -10.08 -29.88
CA LEU A 664 -16.14 -10.19 -31.22
C LEU A 664 -16.61 -9.03 -32.08
N THR A 665 -15.68 -8.35 -32.75
CA THR A 665 -15.95 -7.16 -33.57
C THR A 665 -15.07 -7.14 -34.82
N GLY A 666 -15.53 -6.42 -35.85
CA GLY A 666 -14.80 -6.29 -37.12
C GLY A 666 -15.09 -7.46 -38.06
N ASN A 667 -14.05 -8.07 -38.63
CA ASN A 667 -14.17 -9.20 -39.54
C ASN A 667 -13.86 -10.52 -38.82
N ALA A 668 -14.73 -11.51 -39.00
CA ALA A 668 -14.49 -12.89 -38.54
C ALA A 668 -13.56 -13.65 -39.48
N VAL A 669 -13.59 -13.31 -40.78
CA VAL A 669 -12.69 -13.86 -41.80
C VAL A 669 -12.09 -12.71 -42.59
N ASP A 670 -10.76 -12.62 -42.59
CA ASP A 670 -10.03 -11.65 -43.41
C ASP A 670 -9.98 -12.06 -44.89
N THR A 671 -9.78 -11.08 -45.77
CA THR A 671 -9.58 -11.34 -47.20
C THR A 671 -8.33 -12.21 -47.40
N GLY A 672 -8.49 -13.33 -48.10
CA GLY A 672 -7.38 -14.23 -48.35
C GLY A 672 -7.59 -15.15 -49.54
N TRP A 673 -6.62 -16.03 -49.78
CA TRP A 673 -6.65 -17.01 -50.86
C TRP A 673 -7.83 -18.01 -50.76
N LEU A 674 -8.41 -18.17 -49.57
CA LEU A 674 -9.50 -19.11 -49.28
C LEU A 674 -10.91 -18.51 -49.45
N GLY A 675 -11.05 -17.19 -49.61
CA GLY A 675 -12.37 -16.57 -49.73
C GLY A 675 -12.38 -15.06 -49.53
N GLU A 676 -13.57 -14.50 -49.70
CA GLU A 676 -13.83 -13.08 -49.46
C GLU A 676 -14.01 -12.80 -47.95
N ARG A 677 -13.79 -11.54 -47.57
CA ARG A 677 -13.99 -11.08 -46.19
C ARG A 677 -15.41 -11.35 -45.69
N ARG A 678 -15.54 -11.75 -44.42
CA ARG A 678 -16.83 -11.89 -43.71
C ARG A 678 -16.79 -11.09 -42.42
N ALA A 679 -17.76 -10.18 -42.25
CA ALA A 679 -17.96 -9.46 -41.00
C ALA A 679 -18.39 -10.42 -39.88
N VAL A 680 -18.05 -10.08 -38.64
CA VAL A 680 -18.61 -10.77 -37.47
C VAL A 680 -20.14 -10.64 -37.47
N ASP A 681 -20.83 -11.70 -37.12
CA ASP A 681 -22.26 -11.69 -36.81
C ASP A 681 -22.60 -12.56 -35.58
N TRP A 682 -23.87 -12.62 -35.17
CA TRP A 682 -24.30 -13.38 -34.00
C TRP A 682 -23.88 -14.86 -34.02
N SER A 683 -23.68 -15.45 -35.21
CA SER A 683 -23.34 -16.87 -35.35
C SER A 683 -21.93 -17.19 -34.86
N ASP A 684 -21.01 -16.21 -34.89
CA ASP A 684 -19.64 -16.37 -34.37
C ASP A 684 -19.64 -16.53 -32.84
N ALA A 685 -20.49 -15.78 -32.13
CA ALA A 685 -20.64 -15.94 -30.69
C ALA A 685 -21.37 -17.25 -30.33
N VAL A 686 -22.36 -17.66 -31.14
CA VAL A 686 -23.05 -18.95 -30.98
C VAL A 686 -22.08 -20.12 -31.18
N GLU A 687 -21.21 -20.07 -32.18
CA GLU A 687 -20.17 -21.07 -32.41
C GLU A 687 -19.19 -21.15 -31.22
N ALA A 688 -18.78 -20.01 -30.63
CA ALA A 688 -17.95 -20.01 -29.43
C ALA A 688 -18.64 -20.74 -28.25
N VAL A 689 -19.94 -20.52 -28.05
CA VAL A 689 -20.72 -21.22 -27.01
C VAL A 689 -20.87 -22.72 -27.31
N HIS A 690 -21.10 -23.10 -28.57
CA HIS A 690 -21.16 -24.51 -28.96
C HIS A 690 -19.81 -25.22 -28.75
N ARG A 691 -18.71 -24.57 -29.08
CA ARG A 691 -17.35 -25.07 -28.83
C ARG A 691 -17.09 -25.29 -27.35
N ILE A 692 -17.46 -24.32 -26.50
CA ILE A 692 -17.42 -24.48 -25.05
C ILE A 692 -18.23 -25.71 -24.63
N SER A 693 -19.45 -25.85 -25.16
CA SER A 693 -20.35 -26.97 -24.89
C SER A 693 -19.68 -28.31 -25.21
N ASP A 694 -19.17 -28.46 -26.43
CA ASP A 694 -18.57 -29.68 -26.94
C ASP A 694 -17.30 -30.05 -26.17
N ARG A 695 -16.46 -29.05 -25.88
CA ARG A 695 -15.18 -29.22 -25.19
C ARG A 695 -15.35 -29.80 -23.79
N ILE A 696 -16.36 -29.34 -23.05
CA ILE A 696 -16.62 -29.81 -21.68
C ILE A 696 -17.71 -30.89 -21.61
N GLY A 697 -18.28 -31.27 -22.74
CA GLY A 697 -19.38 -32.23 -22.84
C GLY A 697 -20.67 -31.74 -22.17
N ALA A 698 -20.94 -30.43 -22.19
CA ALA A 698 -22.21 -29.87 -21.78
C ALA A 698 -23.25 -30.06 -22.90
N GLY A 699 -24.51 -30.30 -22.54
CA GLY A 699 -25.63 -30.31 -23.48
C GLY A 699 -26.31 -28.95 -23.51
N LEU A 700 -25.65 -27.94 -24.10
CA LEU A 700 -26.22 -26.61 -24.20
C LEU A 700 -27.27 -26.54 -25.32
N THR A 701 -28.37 -25.86 -25.03
CA THR A 701 -29.42 -25.53 -25.99
C THR A 701 -29.67 -24.04 -26.00
N LEU A 702 -30.18 -23.52 -27.12
CA LEU A 702 -30.47 -22.11 -27.29
C LEU A 702 -31.98 -21.91 -27.32
N ASP A 703 -32.48 -21.10 -26.39
CA ASP A 703 -33.86 -20.64 -26.34
C ASP A 703 -33.92 -19.20 -26.85
N GLN A 704 -34.68 -18.94 -27.91
CA GLN A 704 -34.85 -17.58 -28.44
C GLN A 704 -36.08 -16.94 -27.75
N PRO A 705 -35.86 -16.03 -26.78
CA PRO A 705 -36.97 -15.37 -26.10
C PRO A 705 -37.72 -14.42 -27.06
N LYS A 706 -38.94 -14.04 -26.68
CA LYS A 706 -39.67 -12.99 -27.38
C LYS A 706 -38.90 -11.67 -27.28
N ALA A 707 -39.06 -10.80 -28.28
CA ALA A 707 -38.35 -9.52 -28.34
C ALA A 707 -38.53 -8.65 -27.08
N GLU A 708 -39.68 -8.72 -26.41
CA GLU A 708 -39.98 -7.99 -25.15
C GLU A 708 -39.29 -8.56 -23.92
N ASP A 709 -38.85 -9.83 -23.98
CA ASP A 709 -38.19 -10.56 -22.90
C ASP A 709 -36.65 -10.58 -23.06
N VAL A 710 -36.11 -9.96 -24.13
CA VAL A 710 -34.67 -9.81 -24.38
C VAL A 710 -34.13 -8.65 -23.55
N PRO A 711 -33.07 -8.82 -22.75
CA PRO A 711 -32.46 -7.72 -22.02
C PRO A 711 -31.97 -6.62 -22.98
N ALA A 712 -32.12 -5.35 -22.58
CA ALA A 712 -31.90 -4.18 -23.44
C ALA A 712 -30.50 -4.06 -24.08
N GLN A 713 -29.53 -4.77 -23.51
CA GLN A 713 -28.15 -4.85 -23.98
C GLN A 713 -27.95 -5.76 -25.21
N TRP A 714 -28.92 -6.63 -25.49
CA TRP A 714 -28.90 -7.58 -26.60
C TRP A 714 -29.86 -7.18 -27.72
N HIS A 715 -29.56 -7.58 -28.95
CA HIS A 715 -30.44 -7.35 -30.09
C HIS A 715 -31.70 -8.25 -29.99
N PRO A 716 -32.93 -7.70 -30.03
CA PRO A 716 -34.16 -8.45 -29.75
C PRO A 716 -34.45 -9.61 -30.71
N GLY A 717 -34.00 -9.49 -31.97
CA GLY A 717 -34.16 -10.53 -32.99
C GLY A 717 -32.95 -11.45 -33.18
N ARG A 718 -31.83 -11.21 -32.48
CA ARG A 718 -30.52 -11.86 -32.76
C ARG A 718 -29.77 -12.20 -31.48
N ALA A 719 -30.52 -12.63 -30.48
CA ALA A 719 -29.99 -13.08 -29.20
C ALA A 719 -30.78 -14.29 -28.71
N ALA A 720 -30.10 -15.14 -27.94
CA ALA A 720 -30.68 -16.34 -27.35
C ALA A 720 -30.20 -16.50 -25.91
N ARG A 721 -31.04 -17.13 -25.08
CA ARG A 721 -30.69 -17.66 -23.78
C ARG A 721 -29.95 -18.97 -23.98
N VAL A 722 -28.86 -19.16 -23.25
CA VAL A 722 -28.10 -20.40 -23.23
C VAL A 722 -28.59 -21.23 -22.05
N MET A 723 -29.06 -22.44 -22.34
CA MET A 723 -29.71 -23.33 -21.38
C MET A 723 -28.94 -24.64 -21.25
N ALA A 724 -28.69 -25.09 -20.03
CA ALA A 724 -28.14 -26.42 -19.71
C ALA A 724 -29.25 -27.28 -19.09
N GLY A 725 -29.96 -28.04 -19.93
CA GLY A 725 -31.26 -28.59 -19.54
C GLY A 725 -32.26 -27.46 -19.28
N ASP A 726 -32.88 -27.44 -18.10
CA ASP A 726 -33.80 -26.36 -17.69
C ASP A 726 -33.08 -25.18 -17.01
N ALA A 727 -31.76 -25.26 -16.79
CA ALA A 727 -30.99 -24.22 -16.11
C ALA A 727 -30.54 -23.13 -17.09
N PHE A 728 -30.91 -21.88 -16.82
CA PHE A 728 -30.35 -20.73 -17.52
C PHE A 728 -28.89 -20.54 -17.11
N VAL A 729 -27.99 -20.52 -18.08
CA VAL A 729 -26.54 -20.35 -17.85
C VAL A 729 -25.95 -19.13 -18.54
N GLY A 730 -26.73 -18.33 -19.28
CA GLY A 730 -26.21 -17.12 -19.89
C GLY A 730 -26.92 -16.64 -21.15
N MET A 731 -26.32 -15.68 -21.84
CA MET A 731 -26.82 -15.08 -23.08
C MET A 731 -25.77 -15.12 -24.18
N VAL A 732 -26.22 -15.22 -25.43
CA VAL A 732 -25.38 -15.17 -26.64
C VAL A 732 -26.09 -14.46 -27.78
N GLY A 733 -25.37 -13.72 -28.60
CA GLY A 733 -25.90 -13.12 -29.83
C GLY A 733 -25.22 -11.80 -30.22
N GLU A 734 -25.96 -10.93 -30.90
CA GLU A 734 -25.53 -9.57 -31.24
C GLU A 734 -25.86 -8.58 -30.10
N LEU A 735 -24.92 -7.67 -29.84
CA LEU A 735 -25.16 -6.53 -28.96
C LEU A 735 -26.18 -5.57 -29.59
N HIS A 736 -26.98 -4.92 -28.77
CA HIS A 736 -27.97 -3.95 -29.24
C HIS A 736 -27.28 -2.78 -29.97
N PRO A 737 -27.83 -2.24 -31.08
CA PRO A 737 -27.20 -1.16 -31.84
C PRO A 737 -26.87 0.08 -31.00
N HIS A 738 -27.71 0.42 -30.01
CA HIS A 738 -27.44 1.50 -29.07
C HIS A 738 -26.19 1.27 -28.21
N VAL A 739 -25.95 0.03 -27.77
CA VAL A 739 -24.74 -0.35 -27.01
C VAL A 739 -23.51 -0.18 -27.90
N ASN A 740 -23.58 -0.66 -29.14
CA ASN A 740 -22.50 -0.48 -30.12
C ASN A 740 -22.20 1.00 -30.39
N GLU A 741 -23.23 1.83 -30.59
CA GLU A 741 -23.07 3.26 -30.80
C GLU A 741 -22.46 3.97 -29.58
N ALA A 742 -22.98 3.69 -28.37
CA ALA A 742 -22.50 4.30 -27.14
C ALA A 742 -21.04 3.96 -26.82
N LEU A 743 -20.61 2.74 -27.15
CA LEU A 743 -19.24 2.26 -26.94
C LEU A 743 -18.32 2.50 -28.15
N GLY A 744 -18.86 2.95 -29.29
CA GLY A 744 -18.11 3.09 -30.54
C GLY A 744 -17.62 1.76 -31.11
N LEU A 745 -18.38 0.68 -30.89
CA LEU A 745 -18.10 -0.64 -31.47
C LEU A 745 -18.65 -0.72 -32.91
N PRO A 746 -18.06 -1.56 -33.78
CA PRO A 746 -18.62 -1.87 -35.09
C PRO A 746 -20.06 -2.37 -34.99
N ALA A 747 -20.87 -2.07 -36.01
CA ALA A 747 -22.18 -2.68 -36.16
C ALA A 747 -22.06 -4.21 -36.21
N HIS A 748 -23.07 -4.91 -35.69
CA HIS A 748 -23.10 -6.39 -35.60
C HIS A 748 -22.03 -7.02 -34.71
N SER A 749 -21.46 -6.26 -33.76
CA SER A 749 -20.60 -6.83 -32.72
C SER A 749 -21.34 -7.94 -31.97
N ALA A 750 -20.72 -9.12 -31.93
CA ALA A 750 -21.27 -10.32 -31.31
C ALA A 750 -20.67 -10.52 -29.92
N ALA A 751 -21.45 -11.09 -29.00
CA ALA A 751 -21.02 -11.33 -27.64
C ALA A 751 -21.67 -12.58 -27.04
N PHE A 752 -21.06 -13.09 -25.98
CA PHE A 752 -21.66 -14.07 -25.10
C PHE A 752 -21.22 -13.80 -23.66
N GLU A 753 -22.05 -14.21 -22.70
CA GLU A 753 -21.67 -14.29 -21.30
C GLU A 753 -22.37 -15.49 -20.66
N LEU A 754 -21.59 -16.39 -20.05
CA LEU A 754 -22.06 -17.62 -19.40
C LEU A 754 -21.62 -17.66 -17.93
N ASP A 755 -22.52 -18.06 -17.05
CA ASP A 755 -22.24 -18.46 -15.67
C ASP A 755 -21.66 -19.89 -15.67
N LEU A 756 -20.35 -19.98 -15.47
CA LEU A 756 -19.63 -21.25 -15.39
C LEU A 756 -19.94 -22.01 -14.10
N THR A 757 -20.24 -21.32 -13.00
CA THR A 757 -20.64 -21.97 -11.75
C THR A 757 -21.94 -22.73 -11.96
N ALA A 758 -22.96 -22.06 -12.51
CA ALA A 758 -24.23 -22.70 -12.86
C ALA A 758 -24.04 -23.83 -13.88
N LEU A 759 -23.24 -23.60 -14.93
CA LEU A 759 -22.96 -24.61 -15.95
C LEU A 759 -22.29 -25.86 -15.37
N PHE A 760 -21.23 -25.69 -14.57
CA PHE A 760 -20.48 -26.82 -13.99
C PHE A 760 -21.32 -27.64 -13.01
N ALA A 761 -22.26 -27.00 -12.30
CA ALA A 761 -23.21 -27.69 -11.42
C ALA A 761 -24.12 -28.69 -12.17
N THR A 762 -24.38 -28.46 -13.47
CA THR A 762 -25.18 -29.40 -14.29
C THR A 762 -24.41 -30.64 -14.74
N LEU A 763 -23.07 -30.64 -14.65
CA LEU A 763 -22.23 -31.68 -15.23
C LEU A 763 -21.95 -32.81 -14.23
N SER A 764 -22.56 -33.97 -14.46
CA SER A 764 -22.50 -35.14 -13.57
C SER A 764 -21.11 -35.76 -13.32
N GLY A 765 -20.09 -35.35 -14.10
CA GLY A 765 -18.69 -35.83 -13.96
C GLY A 765 -18.48 -37.33 -14.18
N LYS A 766 -19.52 -38.07 -14.60
CA LYS A 766 -19.46 -39.50 -14.85
C LYS A 766 -18.81 -39.77 -16.21
N PRO A 767 -17.95 -40.79 -16.34
CA PRO A 767 -17.42 -41.21 -17.63
C PRO A 767 -18.56 -41.57 -18.59
N VAL A 768 -18.48 -41.09 -19.83
CA VAL A 768 -19.41 -41.51 -20.88
C VAL A 768 -19.22 -43.01 -21.14
N GLN A 769 -20.29 -43.80 -20.98
CA GLN A 769 -20.27 -45.23 -21.28
C GLN A 769 -20.21 -45.44 -22.78
N ALA A 770 -19.21 -46.18 -23.26
CA ALA A 770 -19.08 -46.53 -24.67
C ALA A 770 -20.26 -47.41 -25.10
N LYS A 771 -20.91 -47.03 -26.20
CA LYS A 771 -21.96 -47.84 -26.85
C LYS A 771 -21.37 -48.58 -28.06
N PRO A 772 -21.82 -49.82 -28.38
CA PRO A 772 -21.40 -50.51 -29.60
C PRO A 772 -21.73 -49.68 -30.85
N ILE A 773 -20.78 -49.55 -31.76
CA ILE A 773 -20.99 -48.90 -33.06
C ILE A 773 -21.56 -49.96 -34.01
N SER A 774 -22.76 -49.72 -34.55
CA SER A 774 -23.39 -50.65 -35.49
C SER A 774 -22.59 -50.73 -36.80
N THR A 775 -22.25 -51.96 -37.21
CA THR A 775 -21.54 -52.24 -38.47
C THR A 775 -22.48 -52.42 -39.66
N PHE A 776 -23.80 -52.32 -39.45
CA PHE A 776 -24.78 -52.41 -40.54
C PHE A 776 -24.72 -51.15 -41.43
N PRO A 777 -25.04 -51.27 -42.75
CA PRO A 777 -25.02 -50.12 -43.65
C PRO A 777 -26.05 -49.05 -43.24
N PRO A 778 -25.69 -47.75 -43.23
CA PRO A 778 -26.64 -46.67 -42.99
C PRO A 778 -27.50 -46.39 -44.24
N VAL A 779 -28.70 -45.89 -44.02
CA VAL A 779 -29.60 -45.35 -45.05
C VAL A 779 -29.65 -43.84 -44.90
N LYS A 780 -29.25 -43.11 -45.94
CA LYS A 780 -29.30 -41.63 -45.96
C LYS A 780 -30.52 -41.17 -46.75
N GLN A 781 -31.27 -40.23 -46.20
CA GLN A 781 -32.42 -39.62 -46.84
C GLN A 781 -32.40 -38.11 -46.60
N ASP A 782 -32.70 -37.35 -47.65
CA ASP A 782 -32.93 -35.92 -47.53
C ASP A 782 -34.44 -35.68 -47.45
N LEU A 783 -34.87 -34.92 -46.45
CA LEU A 783 -36.28 -34.59 -46.21
C LEU A 783 -36.43 -33.07 -46.21
N ALA A 784 -37.18 -32.55 -47.18
CA ALA A 784 -37.50 -31.13 -47.26
C ALA A 784 -38.94 -30.87 -46.79
N PHE A 785 -39.10 -30.05 -45.76
CA PHE A 785 -40.40 -29.67 -45.20
C PHE A 785 -40.66 -28.19 -45.42
N THR A 786 -41.83 -27.85 -45.95
CA THR A 786 -42.35 -26.47 -45.87
C THR A 786 -43.07 -26.29 -44.55
N VAL A 787 -42.69 -25.28 -43.78
CA VAL A 787 -43.23 -24.98 -42.46
C VAL A 787 -43.63 -23.51 -42.34
N PRO A 788 -44.57 -23.17 -41.44
CA PRO A 788 -44.80 -21.78 -41.02
C PRO A 788 -43.51 -21.10 -40.51
N ASN A 789 -43.39 -19.80 -40.72
CA ASN A 789 -42.16 -19.05 -40.38
C ASN A 789 -41.81 -19.08 -38.88
N ASP A 790 -42.80 -19.22 -38.00
CA ASP A 790 -42.65 -19.30 -36.54
C ASP A 790 -42.16 -20.66 -36.05
N VAL A 791 -42.25 -21.73 -36.87
CA VAL A 791 -41.67 -23.03 -36.55
C VAL A 791 -40.14 -22.95 -36.63
N THR A 792 -39.45 -23.22 -35.52
CA THR A 792 -37.98 -23.20 -35.49
C THR A 792 -37.40 -24.46 -36.12
N ALA A 793 -36.18 -24.35 -36.65
CA ALA A 793 -35.47 -25.52 -37.18
C ALA A 793 -35.19 -26.55 -36.07
N ALA A 794 -34.94 -26.10 -34.84
CA ALA A 794 -34.76 -26.98 -33.69
C ALA A 794 -36.04 -27.77 -33.35
N ALA A 795 -37.22 -27.13 -33.37
CA ALA A 795 -38.48 -27.80 -33.08
C ALA A 795 -38.80 -28.90 -34.11
N LEU A 796 -38.60 -28.61 -35.40
CA LEU A 796 -38.79 -29.62 -36.44
C LEU A 796 -37.73 -30.73 -36.35
N GLN A 797 -36.47 -30.39 -36.08
CA GLN A 797 -35.39 -31.37 -35.88
C GLN A 797 -35.70 -32.32 -34.72
N GLN A 798 -36.21 -31.79 -33.60
CA GLN A 798 -36.61 -32.59 -32.44
C GLN A 798 -37.73 -33.56 -32.80
N VAL A 799 -38.77 -33.10 -33.50
CA VAL A 799 -39.85 -33.97 -33.97
C VAL A 799 -39.35 -35.07 -34.91
N ILE A 800 -38.43 -34.74 -35.84
CA ILE A 800 -37.82 -35.75 -36.72
C ILE A 800 -37.04 -36.77 -35.89
N ALA A 801 -36.27 -36.33 -34.89
CA ALA A 801 -35.46 -37.20 -34.04
C ALA A 801 -36.31 -38.14 -33.18
N GLU A 802 -37.36 -37.62 -32.54
CA GLU A 802 -38.29 -38.41 -31.74
C GLU A 802 -39.06 -39.43 -32.59
N ALA A 803 -39.50 -39.04 -33.79
CA ALA A 803 -40.21 -39.92 -34.71
C ALA A 803 -39.32 -41.03 -35.30
N ALA A 804 -38.04 -40.72 -35.56
CA ALA A 804 -37.06 -41.68 -36.05
C ALA A 804 -36.62 -42.67 -34.95
N GLY A 805 -36.61 -42.25 -33.69
CA GLY A 805 -36.29 -43.07 -32.52
C GLY A 805 -34.86 -43.63 -32.57
N ASP A 806 -34.66 -44.83 -32.04
CA ASP A 806 -33.34 -45.50 -31.95
C ASP A 806 -32.67 -45.78 -33.30
N SER A 807 -33.40 -45.62 -34.42
CA SER A 807 -32.84 -45.77 -35.75
C SER A 807 -32.14 -44.51 -36.26
N LEU A 808 -32.30 -43.36 -35.61
CA LEU A 808 -31.61 -42.13 -36.01
C LEU A 808 -30.13 -42.18 -35.61
N GLU A 809 -29.24 -42.09 -36.60
CA GLU A 809 -27.80 -41.98 -36.39
C GLU A 809 -27.31 -40.52 -36.47
N ASP A 810 -27.81 -39.75 -37.43
CA ASP A 810 -27.40 -38.35 -37.65
C ASP A 810 -28.55 -37.54 -38.27
N ILE A 811 -28.69 -36.28 -37.91
CA ILE A 811 -29.63 -35.33 -38.50
C ILE A 811 -28.96 -33.98 -38.64
N LYS A 812 -28.97 -33.42 -39.86
CA LYS A 812 -28.36 -32.13 -40.17
C LYS A 812 -29.27 -31.30 -41.05
N LEU A 813 -29.59 -30.10 -40.59
CA LEU A 813 -30.16 -29.07 -41.46
C LEU A 813 -29.07 -28.65 -42.46
N PHE A 814 -29.36 -28.71 -43.75
CA PHE A 814 -28.40 -28.31 -44.79
C PHE A 814 -28.91 -27.19 -45.70
N ASP A 815 -30.22 -26.90 -45.68
CA ASP A 815 -30.78 -25.80 -46.46
C ASP A 815 -31.98 -25.16 -45.75
N VAL A 816 -32.06 -23.82 -45.85
CA VAL A 816 -33.18 -22.99 -45.42
C VAL A 816 -33.54 -22.09 -46.59
N PHE A 817 -34.63 -22.41 -47.28
CA PHE A 817 -35.06 -21.68 -48.46
C PHE A 817 -36.31 -20.84 -48.17
N THR A 818 -36.23 -19.55 -48.50
CA THR A 818 -37.35 -18.59 -48.46
C THR A 818 -37.51 -17.97 -49.84
N GLY A 819 -38.73 -17.93 -50.37
CA GLY A 819 -38.98 -17.27 -51.66
C GLY A 819 -40.44 -17.36 -52.11
N ASP A 820 -40.80 -16.52 -53.08
CA ASP A 820 -42.19 -16.34 -53.54
C ASP A 820 -42.88 -17.64 -53.99
N GLN A 821 -42.09 -18.62 -54.47
CA GLN A 821 -42.59 -19.93 -54.92
C GLN A 821 -43.12 -20.83 -53.80
N LEU A 822 -42.83 -20.51 -52.54
CA LEU A 822 -43.34 -21.25 -51.37
C LEU A 822 -44.69 -20.70 -50.86
N GLY A 823 -45.00 -19.44 -51.17
CA GLY A 823 -46.12 -18.69 -50.55
C GLY A 823 -45.65 -17.79 -49.39
N GLU A 824 -46.38 -16.71 -49.11
CA GLU A 824 -46.09 -15.83 -47.97
C GLU A 824 -46.27 -16.56 -46.64
N GLY A 825 -45.36 -16.33 -45.69
CA GLY A 825 -45.47 -16.85 -44.31
C GLY A 825 -44.92 -18.27 -44.10
N VAL A 826 -44.33 -18.90 -45.12
CA VAL A 826 -43.73 -20.23 -45.04
C VAL A 826 -42.26 -20.24 -45.51
N LYS A 827 -41.49 -21.17 -44.95
CA LYS A 827 -40.09 -21.44 -45.31
C LYS A 827 -39.90 -22.94 -45.52
N SER A 828 -38.91 -23.30 -46.32
CA SER A 828 -38.53 -24.70 -46.54
C SER A 828 -37.27 -25.02 -45.73
N LEU A 829 -37.34 -26.08 -44.91
CA LEU A 829 -36.22 -26.60 -44.13
C LEU A 829 -35.85 -27.99 -44.68
N ALA A 830 -34.60 -28.17 -45.10
CA ALA A 830 -34.14 -29.45 -45.63
C ALA A 830 -33.13 -30.10 -44.68
N TYR A 831 -33.42 -31.35 -44.31
CA TYR A 831 -32.59 -32.14 -43.40
C TYR A 831 -32.01 -33.35 -44.12
N ALA A 832 -30.71 -33.57 -43.96
CA ALA A 832 -30.04 -34.81 -44.27
C ALA A 832 -30.15 -35.71 -43.03
N VAL A 833 -30.85 -36.82 -43.16
CA VAL A 833 -31.14 -37.76 -42.07
C VAL A 833 -30.48 -39.10 -42.38
N THR A 834 -29.70 -39.61 -41.44
CA THR A 834 -29.04 -40.91 -41.54
C THR A 834 -29.70 -41.88 -40.57
N PHE A 835 -30.23 -42.98 -41.10
CA PHE A 835 -30.80 -44.07 -40.31
C PHE A 835 -29.86 -45.27 -40.25
N ARG A 836 -29.71 -45.88 -39.08
CA ARG A 836 -29.03 -47.16 -38.92
C ARG A 836 -29.65 -47.94 -37.78
N ALA A 837 -30.07 -49.17 -38.05
CA ALA A 837 -30.52 -50.07 -36.99
C ALA A 837 -29.32 -50.69 -36.23
N PRO A 838 -29.45 -50.92 -34.92
CA PRO A 838 -28.38 -51.51 -34.12
C PRO A 838 -28.19 -53.01 -34.39
N ASP A 839 -29.21 -53.69 -34.91
CA ASP A 839 -29.31 -55.15 -34.94
C ASP A 839 -29.59 -55.75 -36.33
N LYS A 840 -29.89 -54.92 -37.33
CA LYS A 840 -30.17 -55.37 -38.71
C LYS A 840 -29.80 -54.34 -39.78
N THR A 841 -29.71 -54.79 -41.03
CA THR A 841 -29.74 -53.89 -42.18
C THR A 841 -31.16 -53.40 -42.40
N LEU A 842 -31.34 -52.08 -42.51
CA LEU A 842 -32.64 -51.48 -42.83
C LEU A 842 -33.05 -51.81 -44.27
N THR A 843 -34.24 -52.38 -44.43
CA THR A 843 -34.84 -52.60 -45.76
C THR A 843 -35.48 -51.32 -46.30
N SER A 844 -35.84 -51.31 -47.58
CA SER A 844 -36.61 -50.21 -48.17
C SER A 844 -37.95 -49.99 -47.47
N GLU A 845 -38.62 -51.08 -47.06
CA GLU A 845 -39.88 -51.01 -46.32
C GLU A 845 -39.71 -50.40 -44.92
N ASP A 846 -38.64 -50.78 -44.20
CA ASP A 846 -38.29 -50.20 -42.89
C ASP A 846 -38.04 -48.69 -43.00
N SER A 847 -37.31 -48.27 -44.04
CA SER A 847 -36.94 -46.87 -44.26
C SER A 847 -38.15 -46.01 -44.63
N GLU A 848 -39.05 -46.50 -45.48
CA GLU A 848 -40.31 -45.81 -45.81
C GLU A 848 -41.26 -45.74 -44.61
N ALA A 849 -41.27 -46.75 -43.74
CA ALA A 849 -42.06 -46.71 -42.50
C ALA A 849 -41.53 -45.65 -41.52
N ILE A 850 -40.21 -45.50 -41.39
CA ILE A 850 -39.58 -44.42 -40.59
C ILE A 850 -39.94 -43.06 -41.20
N ARG A 851 -39.74 -42.89 -42.52
CA ARG A 851 -40.06 -41.65 -43.23
C ARG A 851 -41.52 -41.25 -43.04
N LYS A 852 -42.46 -42.20 -43.19
CA LYS A 852 -43.88 -41.93 -43.00
C LYS A 852 -44.19 -41.46 -41.58
N ARG A 853 -43.61 -42.09 -40.55
CA ARG A 853 -43.76 -41.63 -39.15
C ARG A 853 -43.26 -40.20 -38.95
N ILE A 854 -42.10 -39.88 -39.51
CA ILE A 854 -41.53 -38.52 -39.45
C ILE A 854 -42.49 -37.52 -40.10
N VAL A 855 -43.03 -37.82 -41.29
CA VAL A 855 -43.97 -36.95 -42.00
C VAL A 855 -45.27 -36.76 -41.20
N ASP A 856 -45.82 -37.84 -40.66
CA ASP A 856 -47.05 -37.82 -39.88
C ASP A 856 -46.88 -36.97 -38.60
N GLU A 857 -45.75 -37.10 -37.90
CA GLU A 857 -45.44 -36.32 -36.69
C GLU A 857 -45.12 -34.85 -37.02
N ALA A 858 -44.31 -34.60 -38.05
CA ALA A 858 -43.99 -33.25 -38.50
C ALA A 858 -45.25 -32.47 -38.92
N SER A 859 -46.26 -33.14 -39.48
CA SER A 859 -47.54 -32.53 -39.86
C SER A 859 -48.27 -31.86 -38.70
N LYS A 860 -48.02 -32.30 -37.45
CA LYS A 860 -48.58 -31.69 -36.23
C LYS A 860 -48.05 -30.28 -35.96
N LEU A 861 -46.87 -29.96 -36.50
CA LEU A 861 -46.28 -28.61 -36.50
C LEU A 861 -46.70 -27.79 -37.73
N GLY A 862 -47.64 -28.28 -38.54
CA GLY A 862 -48.00 -27.66 -39.81
C GLY A 862 -46.96 -27.87 -40.91
N ALA A 863 -46.00 -28.79 -40.73
CA ALA A 863 -45.00 -29.11 -41.74
C ALA A 863 -45.57 -29.99 -42.85
N GLN A 864 -45.27 -29.66 -44.10
CA GLN A 864 -45.63 -30.47 -45.26
C GLN A 864 -44.39 -30.93 -46.00
N LEU A 865 -44.28 -32.23 -46.25
CA LEU A 865 -43.16 -32.80 -47.01
C LEU A 865 -43.25 -32.34 -48.48
N ARG A 866 -42.18 -31.73 -48.96
CA ARG A 866 -42.05 -31.22 -50.32
C ARG A 866 -41.27 -32.19 -51.23
N ALA A 867 -40.20 -32.78 -50.71
CA ALA A 867 -39.33 -33.72 -51.41
C ALA A 867 -38.69 -34.68 -50.41
#